data_AF-A0A815FXR8-F1
#
_entry.id   AF-A0A815FXR8-F1
#
_cell.length_a   1.000
_cell.length_b   1.000
_cell.length_c   1.000
_cell.angle_alpha   90.00
_cell.angle_beta   90.00
_cell.angle_gamma   90.00
#
_symmetry.space_group_name_H-M   'P 1'
#
loop_
_entity.id
_entity.type
_entity.pdbx_description
1 polymer ?
#
loop_
_entity_poly.entity_id
_entity_poly.type
_entity_poly.pdbx_seq_one_letter_code
_entity_poly.pdbx_strand_id
1 'polypeptide(L)'
;MLIQYPLTLKCPCNQIVIPYGSFISFSPEYHPVCSSLFISDEWIISTRGRTSIDIYPTVKFEESGPYFFNTLAALCSLTQSTLSNAWQIFNRSSLITVQALSYEELIDRSNATLQQFIRNTLAEFKRIRRLISTHSHSMFLADYNTKFSTSHVNNNDTFIEFSSLPMIIENCSCAINNECKKSIGLYSYYDEQLIFEIPNLFISCSIIQGVLESSLECFFSQSCLDIVQWYIISTESIEIPILNASNTRFLPETPIGILLDSLMIEQWGHHIQYDQYFNQCATKLCSYTFISHPNPLYVITILVSLFGGLSIAWRIILPIIVGIIRNRMRSKIFPTTNIQTNHPLRLIDHIQCVWESLKNKLLKFNVFENEATWNNEYHIRTEILDTRIYILCLGISIIILIIYTLLIIQTQSIIINNPSLIQFEHLQKNSKYSSTLNCPCQNISIEYKSFIKIKMDYHPFCSSDFILNSSIWLNQIYFSQATLIYSYIDYRLFIVSQFQWLISLCTLANETLFDELIRFYSNTFISKHLQSRENFEQQVNVTIVQFRISTPRTFLRILDTIRSIAQGNSIVSSTMSNWYFFALNRNVEGDSLWSQSRFYGENNNCSCATNAMCTSQATINGSIVPGFRVGCYALEALLQSTLQCLYNITCINVLKNMYYFSNITFRSLDPLVSSPNVTVQTLINELMIVQWETNVNYDQYYLSCASLQCNYSIHERVSLMYIVTTIIGLFGGLTVVLKIFVPILAKIVRKIRIYHRQQRTVMTMTRIEEQQQNNNN
;
A
#
# COMPACT_ATOMS: atom_id res chain seq x y z
N MET A 1 -16.35 34.00 10.21
CA MET A 1 -15.14 34.80 9.94
C MET A 1 -14.69 34.45 8.53
N LEU A 2 -14.98 35.30 7.54
CA LEU A 2 -14.71 35.02 6.12
C LEU A 2 -13.19 35.05 5.88
N ILE A 3 -12.59 33.89 5.64
CA ILE A 3 -11.17 33.76 5.30
C ILE A 3 -10.99 34.33 3.89
N GLN A 4 -10.28 35.46 3.77
CA GLN A 4 -10.08 36.19 2.51
C GLN A 4 -9.28 35.43 1.44
N TYR A 5 -8.60 34.34 1.80
CA TYR A 5 -7.69 33.60 0.89
C TYR A 5 -7.75 32.07 1.10
N PRO A 6 -8.88 31.41 0.78
CA PRO A 6 -9.04 29.97 1.02
C PRO A 6 -8.12 29.10 0.15
N LEU A 7 -7.77 29.56 -1.05
CA LEU A 7 -7.02 28.77 -2.04
C LEU A 7 -5.52 28.62 -1.73
N THR A 8 -4.95 29.42 -0.82
CA THR A 8 -3.52 29.35 -0.46
C THR A 8 -3.27 28.92 0.98
N LEU A 9 -4.33 28.58 1.72
CA LEU A 9 -4.26 28.18 3.12
C LEU A 9 -3.64 26.78 3.24
N LYS A 10 -2.55 26.68 3.99
CA LYS A 10 -1.84 25.44 4.30
C LYS A 10 -1.75 25.27 5.81
N CYS A 11 -2.45 24.27 6.32
CA CYS A 11 -2.44 23.88 7.72
C CYS A 11 -1.72 22.53 7.88
N PRO A 12 -0.44 22.50 8.29
CA PRO A 12 0.28 21.25 8.52
C PRO A 12 -0.30 20.50 9.73
N CYS A 13 -0.53 19.19 9.58
CA CYS A 13 -0.88 18.32 10.70
C CYS A 13 0.36 18.05 11.56
N ASN A 14 0.18 18.07 12.88
CA ASN A 14 1.21 17.67 13.85
C ASN A 14 1.31 16.14 13.94
N GLN A 15 0.19 15.43 13.79
CA GLN A 15 0.16 13.97 13.59
C GLN A 15 -0.15 13.65 12.13
N ILE A 16 0.82 13.07 11.44
CA ILE A 16 0.71 12.73 10.00
C ILE A 16 -0.02 11.41 9.79
N VAL A 17 0.03 10.52 10.78
CA VAL A 17 -0.57 9.18 10.74
C VAL A 17 -1.72 9.15 11.74
N ILE A 18 -2.95 9.10 11.23
CA ILE A 18 -4.17 9.16 12.03
C ILE A 18 -4.93 7.85 11.85
N PRO A 19 -5.11 7.02 12.89
CA PRO A 19 -5.85 5.75 12.78
C PRO A 19 -7.29 5.99 12.36
N TYR A 20 -7.81 5.21 11.40
CA TYR A 20 -9.20 5.34 10.96
C TYR A 20 -10.19 5.11 12.09
N GLY A 21 -9.88 4.21 13.03
CA GLY A 21 -10.67 3.98 14.23
C GLY A 21 -10.88 5.18 15.15
N SER A 22 -10.07 6.23 15.01
CA SER A 22 -10.18 7.43 15.83
C SER A 22 -11.24 8.42 15.35
N PHE A 23 -11.76 8.24 14.12
CA PHE A 23 -12.74 9.15 13.52
C PHE A 23 -13.78 8.46 12.63
N ILE A 24 -13.70 7.14 12.45
CA ILE A 24 -14.71 6.34 11.75
C ILE A 24 -15.31 5.32 12.71
N SER A 25 -16.63 5.34 12.87
CA SER A 25 -17.39 4.30 13.57
C SER A 25 -18.08 3.37 12.58
N PHE A 26 -18.30 2.12 13.00
CA PHE A 26 -18.85 1.05 12.18
C PHE A 26 -19.83 0.20 12.99
N SER A 27 -21.06 0.08 12.49
CA SER A 27 -22.17 -0.66 13.10
C SER A 27 -23.00 -1.32 11.99
N PRO A 28 -22.58 -2.50 11.51
CA PRO A 28 -23.27 -3.19 10.44
C PRO A 28 -24.59 -3.79 10.93
N GLU A 29 -25.62 -3.72 10.10
CA GLU A 29 -26.91 -4.38 10.29
C GLU A 29 -26.92 -5.67 9.46
N TYR A 30 -27.19 -6.79 10.13
CA TYR A 30 -27.25 -8.11 9.50
C TYR A 30 -28.68 -8.49 9.11
N HIS A 31 -28.80 -9.44 8.19
CA HIS A 31 -30.05 -9.98 7.72
C HIS A 31 -30.88 -10.50 8.91
N PRO A 32 -32.20 -10.23 8.96
CA PRO A 32 -33.04 -10.56 10.12
C PRO A 32 -32.96 -12.03 10.58
N VAL A 33 -32.69 -12.95 9.66
CA VAL A 33 -32.51 -14.37 10.00
C VAL A 33 -31.39 -14.62 11.01
N CYS A 34 -30.29 -13.85 10.94
CA CYS A 34 -29.12 -14.03 11.79
C CYS A 34 -29.30 -13.54 13.24
N SER A 35 -30.45 -12.93 13.55
CA SER A 35 -30.87 -12.56 14.90
C SER A 35 -32.23 -13.15 15.27
N SER A 36 -32.79 -14.00 14.42
CA SER A 36 -34.12 -14.61 14.61
C SER A 36 -34.04 -15.91 15.44
N LEU A 37 -35.21 -16.37 15.91
CA LEU A 37 -35.31 -17.67 16.57
C LEU A 37 -35.10 -18.86 15.62
N PHE A 38 -35.12 -18.67 14.29
CA PHE A 38 -34.88 -19.75 13.32
C PHE A 38 -33.45 -20.30 13.35
N ILE A 39 -32.52 -19.65 14.04
CA ILE A 39 -31.16 -20.15 14.25
C ILE A 39 -30.88 -20.51 15.71
N SER A 40 -31.92 -20.55 16.56
CA SER A 40 -31.77 -20.94 17.96
C SER A 40 -31.74 -22.46 18.11
N ASP A 41 -31.13 -22.93 19.20
CA ASP A 41 -31.11 -24.36 19.54
C ASP A 41 -32.54 -24.90 19.72
N GLU A 42 -33.46 -24.09 20.25
CA GLU A 42 -34.86 -24.44 20.46
C GLU A 42 -35.56 -24.77 19.13
N TRP A 43 -35.40 -23.92 18.12
CA TRP A 43 -35.96 -24.18 16.79
C TRP A 43 -35.30 -25.41 16.15
N ILE A 44 -33.97 -25.48 16.14
CA ILE A 44 -33.23 -26.59 15.52
C ILE A 44 -33.65 -27.94 16.14
N ILE A 45 -33.81 -28.00 17.46
CA ILE A 45 -34.27 -29.21 18.15
C ILE A 45 -35.71 -29.54 17.78
N SER A 46 -36.59 -28.53 17.72
CA SER A 46 -38.00 -28.75 17.37
C SER A 46 -38.17 -29.37 15.99
N THR A 47 -37.32 -29.00 15.02
CA THR A 47 -37.41 -29.53 13.64
C THR A 47 -37.11 -31.03 13.51
N ARG A 48 -36.70 -31.72 14.60
CA ARG A 48 -36.47 -33.17 14.59
C ARG A 48 -37.80 -33.94 14.60
N GLY A 49 -37.97 -34.84 13.63
CA GLY A 49 -39.12 -35.76 13.55
C GLY A 49 -39.24 -36.76 14.72
N ARG A 50 -40.39 -37.44 14.82
CA ARG A 50 -40.74 -38.43 15.87
C ARG A 50 -40.20 -39.82 15.54
N THR A 51 -39.51 -39.97 14.42
CA THR A 51 -39.23 -41.24 13.77
C THR A 51 -37.79 -41.69 13.99
N SER A 52 -37.61 -43.01 14.04
CA SER A 52 -36.32 -43.67 14.01
C SER A 52 -35.51 -43.23 12.80
N ILE A 53 -34.19 -43.17 12.98
CA ILE A 53 -33.17 -42.82 11.99
C ILE A 53 -33.27 -43.81 10.82
N ASP A 54 -34.02 -43.46 9.78
CA ASP A 54 -33.84 -44.06 8.46
C ASP A 54 -32.70 -43.29 7.78
N ILE A 55 -31.60 -44.00 7.51
CA ILE A 55 -30.35 -43.45 6.95
C ILE A 55 -30.52 -43.26 5.43
N TYR A 56 -31.51 -42.49 5.01
CA TYR A 56 -31.68 -42.06 3.63
C TYR A 56 -31.66 -40.53 3.57
N PRO A 57 -31.13 -39.91 2.50
CA PRO A 57 -31.42 -38.52 2.24
C PRO A 57 -32.89 -38.43 1.86
N THR A 58 -33.77 -38.32 2.85
CA THR A 58 -35.16 -38.07 2.55
C THR A 58 -35.30 -36.59 2.24
N VAL A 59 -36.11 -36.32 1.23
CA VAL A 59 -36.68 -35.00 0.93
C VAL A 59 -37.59 -34.49 2.05
N LYS A 60 -37.66 -35.19 3.19
CA LYS A 60 -38.49 -34.85 4.35
C LYS A 60 -37.82 -33.73 5.14
N PHE A 61 -38.60 -32.72 5.47
CA PHE A 61 -38.13 -31.59 6.25
C PHE A 61 -37.72 -31.99 7.68
N GLU A 62 -38.35 -33.00 8.27
CA GLU A 62 -38.10 -33.47 9.63
C GLU A 62 -36.70 -34.09 9.82
N GLU A 63 -36.08 -34.53 8.72
CA GLU A 63 -34.75 -35.11 8.70
C GLU A 63 -33.70 -34.07 8.27
N SER A 64 -34.00 -33.29 7.24
CA SER A 64 -33.07 -32.31 6.65
C SER A 64 -33.05 -30.95 7.38
N GLY A 65 -34.17 -30.55 7.97
CA GLY A 65 -34.40 -29.25 8.61
C GLY A 65 -33.41 -28.91 9.73
N PRO A 66 -33.16 -29.80 10.72
CA PRO A 66 -32.18 -29.51 11.77
C PRO A 66 -30.78 -29.19 11.21
N TYR A 67 -30.35 -29.92 10.18
CA TYR A 67 -29.05 -29.71 9.55
C TYR A 67 -29.02 -28.43 8.71
N PHE A 68 -30.11 -28.10 8.04
CA PHE A 68 -30.28 -26.85 7.30
C PHE A 68 -30.10 -25.64 8.21
N PHE A 69 -30.87 -25.57 9.30
CA PHE A 69 -30.85 -24.42 10.21
C PHE A 69 -29.58 -24.33 11.05
N ASN A 70 -29.02 -25.47 11.46
CA ASN A 70 -27.72 -25.47 12.12
C ASN A 70 -26.60 -24.96 11.20
N THR A 71 -26.64 -25.33 9.92
CA THR A 71 -25.69 -24.82 8.92
C THR A 71 -25.89 -23.32 8.70
N LEU A 72 -27.15 -22.85 8.61
CA LEU A 72 -27.48 -21.43 8.49
C LEU A 72 -26.99 -20.62 9.72
N ALA A 73 -27.17 -21.14 10.93
CA ALA A 73 -26.68 -20.54 12.17
C ALA A 73 -25.15 -20.39 12.16
N ALA A 74 -24.43 -21.46 11.77
CA ALA A 74 -22.98 -21.44 11.63
C ALA A 74 -22.51 -20.41 10.59
N LEU A 75 -23.23 -20.31 9.46
CA LEU A 75 -22.95 -19.35 8.40
C LEU A 75 -23.16 -17.90 8.86
N CYS A 76 -24.22 -17.61 9.61
CA CYS A 76 -24.43 -16.31 10.25
C CYS A 76 -23.27 -15.95 11.20
N SER A 77 -22.89 -16.86 12.10
CA SER A 77 -21.75 -16.65 13.02
C SER A 77 -20.42 -16.43 12.26
N LEU A 78 -20.21 -17.17 11.16
CA LEU A 78 -19.03 -17.02 10.31
C LEU A 78 -18.96 -15.63 9.65
N THR A 79 -20.09 -15.11 9.15
CA THR A 79 -20.12 -13.76 8.55
C THR A 79 -19.84 -12.66 9.57
N GLN A 80 -20.40 -12.77 10.78
CA GLN A 80 -20.19 -11.83 11.87
C GLN A 80 -18.74 -11.79 12.35
N SER A 81 -18.16 -12.97 12.60
CA SER A 81 -16.75 -13.08 13.02
C SER A 81 -15.78 -12.61 11.93
N THR A 82 -16.05 -12.94 10.66
CA THR A 82 -15.25 -12.47 9.51
C THR A 82 -15.23 -10.94 9.45
N LEU A 83 -16.40 -10.31 9.54
CA LEU A 83 -16.50 -8.85 9.47
C LEU A 83 -15.85 -8.16 10.67
N SER A 84 -16.06 -8.69 11.89
CA SER A 84 -15.44 -8.17 13.10
C SER A 84 -13.91 -8.20 13.03
N ASN A 85 -13.34 -9.33 12.58
CA ASN A 85 -11.89 -9.48 12.40
C ASN A 85 -11.34 -8.53 11.32
N ALA A 86 -12.03 -8.41 10.19
CA ALA A 86 -11.63 -7.49 9.13
C ALA A 86 -11.68 -6.03 9.61
N TRP A 87 -12.72 -5.66 10.35
CA TRP A 87 -12.85 -4.32 10.93
C TRP A 87 -11.74 -4.01 11.93
N GLN A 88 -11.32 -4.95 12.78
CA GLN A 88 -10.19 -4.74 13.70
C GLN A 88 -8.89 -4.37 12.96
N ILE A 89 -8.66 -4.95 11.78
CA ILE A 89 -7.49 -4.61 10.94
C ILE A 89 -7.66 -3.21 10.35
N PHE A 90 -8.84 -2.90 9.79
CA PHE A 90 -9.13 -1.59 9.21
C PHE A 90 -9.05 -0.47 10.26
N ASN A 91 -9.61 -0.68 11.45
CA ASN A 91 -9.59 0.24 12.58
C ASN A 91 -8.15 0.68 12.95
N ARG A 92 -7.20 -0.26 12.89
CA ARG A 92 -5.76 -0.01 13.13
C ARG A 92 -5.03 0.61 11.95
N SER A 93 -5.59 0.51 10.73
CA SER A 93 -5.03 1.18 9.56
C SER A 93 -5.17 2.70 9.70
N SER A 94 -4.33 3.46 9.00
CA SER A 94 -4.21 4.90 9.23
C SER A 94 -4.35 5.71 7.95
N LEU A 95 -5.04 6.83 8.07
CA LEU A 95 -4.99 7.93 7.10
C LEU A 95 -3.65 8.65 7.24
N ILE A 96 -2.92 8.77 6.14
CA ILE A 96 -1.67 9.51 6.08
C ILE A 96 -1.92 10.84 5.38
N THR A 97 -1.76 11.93 6.11
CA THR A 97 -1.88 13.28 5.57
C THR A 97 -0.93 14.27 6.22
N VAL A 98 -0.25 15.06 5.39
CA VAL A 98 0.71 16.08 5.83
C VAL A 98 0.02 17.41 6.14
N GLN A 99 -1.16 17.63 5.53
CA GLN A 99 -1.97 18.82 5.70
C GLN A 99 -3.37 18.44 6.19
N ALA A 100 -4.01 19.34 6.94
CA ALA A 100 -5.40 19.17 7.31
C ALA A 100 -6.26 19.14 6.05
N LEU A 101 -7.01 18.06 5.88
CA LEU A 101 -7.95 17.89 4.79
C LEU A 101 -9.19 18.73 5.06
N SER A 102 -9.80 19.24 3.99
CA SER A 102 -11.14 19.83 4.08
C SER A 102 -12.17 18.77 4.48
N TYR A 103 -13.37 19.20 4.89
CA TYR A 103 -14.47 18.28 5.19
C TYR A 103 -14.77 17.36 3.98
N GLU A 104 -14.96 17.94 2.80
CA GLU A 104 -15.26 17.20 1.57
C GLU A 104 -14.12 16.22 1.22
N GLU A 105 -12.86 16.67 1.29
CA GLU A 105 -11.71 15.83 0.94
C GLU A 105 -11.52 14.67 1.93
N LEU A 106 -11.76 14.89 3.23
CA LEU A 106 -11.76 13.81 4.22
C LEU A 106 -12.86 12.79 3.91
N ILE A 107 -14.08 13.25 3.64
CA ILE A 107 -15.23 12.38 3.37
C ILE A 107 -14.97 11.55 2.11
N ASP A 108 -14.53 12.16 1.02
CA ASP A 108 -14.25 11.47 -0.23
C ASP A 108 -13.16 10.42 -0.07
N ARG A 109 -12.04 10.79 0.57
CA ARG A 109 -10.90 9.87 0.77
C ARG A 109 -11.25 8.74 1.74
N SER A 110 -12.01 9.03 2.79
CA SER A 110 -12.45 8.03 3.76
C SER A 110 -13.47 7.08 3.15
N ASN A 111 -14.45 7.59 2.38
CA ASN A 111 -15.41 6.77 1.65
C ASN A 111 -14.71 5.87 0.61
N ALA A 112 -13.74 6.40 -0.15
CA ALA A 112 -12.97 5.59 -1.09
C ALA A 112 -12.24 4.43 -0.38
N THR A 113 -11.63 4.72 0.77
CA THR A 113 -10.93 3.71 1.58
C THR A 113 -11.90 2.69 2.19
N LEU A 114 -13.05 3.13 2.69
CA LEU A 114 -14.12 2.26 3.20
C LEU A 114 -14.70 1.35 2.11
N GLN A 115 -14.95 1.88 0.91
CA GLN A 115 -15.39 1.07 -0.22
C GLN A 115 -14.34 0.03 -0.61
N GLN A 116 -13.05 0.37 -0.52
CA GLN A 116 -11.98 -0.59 -0.72
C GLN A 116 -11.96 -1.68 0.37
N PHE A 117 -12.14 -1.30 1.63
CA PHE A 117 -12.30 -2.25 2.74
C PHE A 117 -13.48 -3.21 2.50
N ILE A 118 -14.65 -2.69 2.17
CA ILE A 118 -15.86 -3.48 1.90
C ILE A 118 -15.61 -4.48 0.77
N ARG A 119 -15.10 -4.02 -0.37
CA ARG A 119 -14.79 -4.88 -1.53
C ARG A 119 -13.79 -5.97 -1.16
N ASN A 120 -12.75 -5.63 -0.41
CA ASN A 120 -11.74 -6.59 0.02
C ASN A 120 -12.34 -7.67 0.92
N THR A 121 -13.08 -7.28 1.96
CA THR A 121 -13.69 -8.22 2.90
C THR A 121 -14.66 -9.18 2.19
N LEU A 122 -15.47 -8.67 1.26
CA LEU A 122 -16.37 -9.50 0.46
C LEU A 122 -15.60 -10.48 -0.44
N ALA A 123 -14.56 -10.04 -1.13
CA ALA A 123 -13.77 -10.90 -2.02
C ALA A 123 -13.02 -12.01 -1.27
N GLU A 124 -12.43 -11.70 -0.10
CA GLU A 124 -11.81 -12.71 0.77
C GLU A 124 -12.85 -13.74 1.26
N PHE A 125 -14.02 -13.28 1.71
CA PHE A 125 -15.08 -14.16 2.19
C PHE A 125 -15.59 -15.11 1.11
N LYS A 126 -15.80 -14.61 -0.12
CA LYS A 126 -16.21 -15.43 -1.27
C LYS A 126 -15.21 -16.53 -1.59
N ARG A 127 -13.91 -16.24 -1.49
CA ARG A 127 -12.84 -17.23 -1.68
C ARG A 127 -12.88 -18.32 -0.60
N ILE A 128 -13.04 -17.93 0.66
CA ILE A 128 -13.19 -18.87 1.77
C ILE A 128 -14.42 -19.77 1.56
N ARG A 129 -15.57 -19.17 1.20
CA ARG A 129 -16.82 -19.91 0.91
C ARG A 129 -16.63 -20.95 -0.18
N ARG A 130 -16.01 -20.56 -1.32
CA ARG A 130 -15.76 -21.47 -2.44
C ARG A 130 -14.83 -22.61 -2.05
N LEU A 131 -13.74 -22.32 -1.34
CA LEU A 131 -12.81 -23.33 -0.85
C LEU A 131 -13.50 -24.33 0.11
N ILE A 132 -14.35 -23.85 1.03
CA ILE A 132 -15.13 -24.71 1.92
C ILE A 132 -16.11 -25.58 1.12
N SER A 133 -16.80 -25.00 0.14
CA SER A 133 -17.73 -25.73 -0.74
C SER A 133 -17.02 -26.82 -1.54
N THR A 134 -15.87 -26.50 -2.17
CA THR A 134 -15.04 -27.48 -2.89
C THR A 134 -14.56 -28.58 -1.95
N HIS A 135 -14.07 -28.20 -0.76
CA HIS A 135 -13.57 -29.17 0.20
C HIS A 135 -14.66 -30.12 0.65
N SER A 136 -15.82 -29.58 1.06
CA SER A 136 -17.01 -30.35 1.42
C SER A 136 -17.39 -31.29 0.27
N HIS A 137 -17.53 -30.78 -0.95
CA HIS A 137 -17.86 -31.61 -2.11
C HIS A 137 -16.85 -32.73 -2.36
N SER A 138 -15.55 -32.45 -2.26
CA SER A 138 -14.50 -33.45 -2.50
C SER A 138 -14.36 -34.49 -1.38
N MET A 139 -14.66 -34.10 -0.14
CA MET A 139 -14.61 -34.99 1.03
C MET A 139 -15.81 -35.91 1.07
N PHE A 140 -16.97 -35.36 0.71
CA PHE A 140 -18.23 -36.06 0.81
C PHE A 140 -18.64 -36.72 -0.50
N LEU A 141 -18.07 -36.35 -1.66
CA LEU A 141 -18.37 -36.86 -3.02
C LEU A 141 -19.74 -37.53 -3.09
N ALA A 142 -20.77 -36.76 -2.72
CA ALA A 142 -22.16 -37.17 -2.73
C ALA A 142 -22.50 -38.51 -2.08
N ASP A 143 -21.71 -39.07 -1.17
CA ASP A 143 -21.99 -40.38 -0.62
C ASP A 143 -22.90 -40.28 0.61
N TYR A 144 -24.09 -39.75 0.39
CA TYR A 144 -25.20 -39.88 1.34
C TYR A 144 -25.84 -41.26 1.28
N ASN A 145 -25.49 -42.07 0.27
CA ASN A 145 -25.72 -43.50 0.31
C ASN A 145 -24.41 -44.21 0.68
N THR A 146 -23.77 -43.85 1.80
CA THR A 146 -23.33 -44.96 2.65
C THR A 146 -24.61 -45.63 3.11
N LYS A 147 -25.14 -46.51 2.26
CA LYS A 147 -26.00 -47.56 2.76
C LYS A 147 -25.14 -48.25 3.81
N PHE A 148 -25.42 -47.97 5.08
CA PHE A 148 -25.25 -48.97 6.12
C PHE A 148 -26.32 -50.03 5.85
N SER A 149 -26.27 -50.67 4.67
CA SER A 149 -27.12 -51.82 4.42
C SER A 149 -26.40 -53.00 5.04
N THR A 150 -26.97 -53.51 6.12
CA THR A 150 -26.78 -54.90 6.48
C THR A 150 -27.33 -55.74 5.33
N SER A 151 -26.45 -56.24 4.47
CA SER A 151 -26.84 -57.24 3.48
C SER A 151 -27.05 -58.56 4.22
N HIS A 152 -28.31 -58.96 4.39
CA HIS A 152 -28.65 -60.33 4.73
C HIS A 152 -28.45 -61.17 3.46
N VAL A 153 -27.22 -61.65 3.22
CA VAL A 153 -27.03 -62.71 2.24
C VAL A 153 -27.53 -63.99 2.86
N ASN A 154 -28.52 -64.62 2.21
CA ASN A 154 -28.94 -65.99 2.48
C ASN A 154 -27.72 -66.92 2.30
N ASN A 155 -26.93 -67.11 3.36
CA ASN A 155 -26.01 -68.22 3.65
C ASN A 155 -25.06 -67.77 4.78
N ASN A 156 -25.43 -67.99 6.06
CA ASN A 156 -24.60 -67.98 7.29
C ASN A 156 -23.57 -66.86 7.58
N ASP A 157 -23.29 -65.94 6.65
CA ASP A 157 -22.35 -64.84 6.78
C ASP A 157 -23.11 -63.54 6.47
N THR A 158 -23.53 -62.85 7.52
CA THR A 158 -23.90 -61.43 7.41
C THR A 158 -22.61 -60.63 7.21
N PHE A 159 -22.60 -59.74 6.22
CA PHE A 159 -21.53 -58.75 6.09
C PHE A 159 -22.13 -57.37 5.99
N ILE A 160 -21.50 -56.41 6.67
CA ILE A 160 -21.80 -55.00 6.47
C ILE A 160 -21.06 -54.61 5.20
N GLU A 161 -21.82 -54.49 4.10
CA GLU A 161 -21.30 -53.91 2.88
C GLU A 161 -21.48 -52.41 2.94
N PHE A 162 -20.36 -51.70 3.00
CA PHE A 162 -20.35 -50.28 2.74
C PHE A 162 -20.28 -50.14 1.22
N SER A 163 -21.36 -49.66 0.60
CA SER A 163 -21.31 -49.24 -0.79
C SER A 163 -21.30 -47.72 -0.79
N SER A 164 -20.27 -47.10 -1.37
CA SER A 164 -20.28 -45.65 -1.59
C SER A 164 -20.90 -45.35 -2.94
N LEU A 165 -22.22 -45.16 -2.98
CA LEU A 165 -22.92 -44.78 -4.20
C LEU A 165 -23.23 -43.28 -4.16
N PRO A 166 -22.61 -42.48 -5.04
CA PRO A 166 -22.88 -41.06 -5.10
C PRO A 166 -24.36 -40.76 -5.40
N MET A 167 -24.92 -39.83 -4.64
CA MET A 167 -26.32 -39.41 -4.67
C MET A 167 -26.72 -38.94 -6.07
N ILE A 168 -27.80 -39.53 -6.58
CA ILE A 168 -28.45 -39.10 -7.82
C ILE A 168 -29.76 -38.42 -7.44
N ILE A 169 -29.87 -37.15 -7.80
CA ILE A 169 -31.04 -36.32 -7.58
C ILE A 169 -31.67 -36.02 -8.94
N GLU A 170 -32.82 -36.61 -9.25
CA GLU A 170 -33.56 -36.34 -10.50
C GLU A 170 -32.72 -36.49 -11.78
N ASN A 171 -31.93 -37.57 -11.88
CA ASN A 171 -30.95 -37.84 -12.94
C ASN A 171 -29.71 -36.92 -12.96
N CYS A 172 -29.55 -36.03 -11.98
CA CYS A 172 -28.34 -35.27 -11.74
C CYS A 172 -27.48 -35.99 -10.69
N SER A 173 -26.23 -36.31 -11.05
CA SER A 173 -25.30 -36.98 -10.13
C SER A 173 -24.44 -35.96 -9.40
N CYS A 174 -24.45 -36.07 -8.08
CA CYS A 174 -23.72 -35.19 -7.19
C CYS A 174 -22.21 -35.44 -7.15
N ALA A 175 -21.69 -36.48 -7.82
CA ALA A 175 -20.24 -36.63 -8.01
C ALA A 175 -19.71 -35.84 -9.22
N ILE A 176 -20.63 -35.32 -10.03
CA ILE A 176 -20.33 -34.67 -11.31
C ILE A 176 -20.66 -33.19 -11.21
N ASN A 177 -21.87 -32.93 -10.74
CA ASN A 177 -22.41 -31.60 -10.64
C ASN A 177 -22.80 -31.36 -9.18
N ASN A 178 -22.19 -30.36 -8.55
CA ASN A 178 -22.56 -29.99 -7.18
C ASN A 178 -23.92 -29.25 -7.13
N GLU A 179 -24.44 -28.79 -8.27
CA GLU A 179 -25.70 -28.04 -8.35
C GLU A 179 -26.95 -28.93 -8.45
N CYS A 180 -26.79 -30.25 -8.28
CA CYS A 180 -27.95 -31.13 -8.24
C CYS A 180 -28.74 -30.86 -6.97
N LYS A 181 -30.05 -30.65 -7.13
CA LYS A 181 -30.93 -30.28 -6.02
C LYS A 181 -32.34 -30.78 -6.21
N LYS A 182 -33.06 -30.92 -5.10
CA LYS A 182 -34.47 -31.29 -5.06
C LYS A 182 -35.16 -30.60 -3.90
N SER A 183 -36.41 -30.22 -4.11
CA SER A 183 -37.20 -29.52 -3.09
C SER A 183 -37.44 -30.38 -1.87
N ILE A 184 -37.36 -29.75 -0.70
CA ILE A 184 -37.74 -30.31 0.59
C ILE A 184 -39.25 -30.18 0.76
N GLY A 185 -39.87 -31.21 1.29
CA GLY A 185 -41.30 -31.23 1.57
C GLY A 185 -41.65 -31.97 2.85
N LEU A 186 -42.92 -31.88 3.20
CA LEU A 186 -43.57 -32.61 4.28
C LEU A 186 -44.30 -33.81 3.68
N TYR A 187 -44.15 -34.97 4.30
CA TYR A 187 -44.66 -36.23 3.76
C TYR A 187 -45.61 -36.90 4.76
N SER A 188 -46.61 -37.61 4.24
CA SER A 188 -47.49 -38.43 5.07
C SER A 188 -46.70 -39.55 5.73
N TYR A 189 -46.89 -39.70 7.04
CA TYR A 189 -46.21 -40.73 7.84
C TYR A 189 -46.53 -42.15 7.35
N TYR A 190 -47.74 -42.40 6.84
CA TYR A 190 -48.21 -43.74 6.49
C TYR A 190 -47.98 -44.10 5.02
N ASP A 191 -48.09 -43.12 4.11
CA ASP A 191 -48.15 -43.40 2.66
C ASP A 191 -46.96 -42.80 1.86
N GLU A 192 -46.05 -42.10 2.54
CA GLU A 192 -44.91 -41.39 1.92
C GLU A 192 -45.29 -40.45 0.76
N GLN A 193 -46.54 -39.98 0.72
CA GLN A 193 -47.00 -39.00 -0.24
C GLN A 193 -46.60 -37.59 0.20
N LEU A 194 -46.14 -36.79 -0.75
CA LEU A 194 -45.85 -35.37 -0.55
C LEU A 194 -47.15 -34.64 -0.18
N ILE A 195 -47.19 -34.06 1.02
CA ILE A 195 -48.30 -33.25 1.52
C ILE A 195 -48.11 -31.80 1.13
N PHE A 196 -46.90 -31.28 1.34
CA PHE A 196 -46.57 -29.89 1.14
C PHE A 196 -45.12 -29.74 0.74
N GLU A 197 -44.86 -29.04 -0.36
CA GLU A 197 -43.51 -28.66 -0.76
C GLU A 197 -43.17 -27.31 -0.14
N ILE A 198 -42.05 -27.24 0.59
CA ILE A 198 -41.64 -25.98 1.21
C ILE A 198 -41.03 -25.08 0.12
N PRO A 199 -41.60 -23.90 -0.14
CA PRO A 199 -41.16 -23.04 -1.24
C PRO A 199 -39.67 -22.72 -1.16
N ASN A 200 -38.96 -23.00 -2.26
CA ASN A 200 -37.55 -22.68 -2.46
C ASN A 200 -36.61 -23.18 -1.34
N LEU A 201 -36.95 -24.30 -0.71
CA LEU A 201 -36.08 -25.00 0.24
C LEU A 201 -35.60 -26.31 -0.40
N PHE A 202 -34.29 -26.53 -0.47
CA PHE A 202 -33.69 -27.62 -1.25
C PHE A 202 -32.73 -28.47 -0.43
N ILE A 203 -32.75 -29.78 -0.68
CA ILE A 203 -31.59 -30.64 -0.49
C ILE A 203 -30.71 -30.56 -1.74
N SER A 204 -29.41 -30.72 -1.55
CA SER A 204 -28.43 -30.72 -2.63
C SER A 204 -27.33 -31.74 -2.32
N CYS A 205 -26.28 -31.77 -3.14
CA CYS A 205 -25.14 -32.69 -3.01
C CYS A 205 -24.38 -32.59 -1.68
N SER A 206 -24.51 -31.45 -1.00
CA SER A 206 -24.07 -31.25 0.37
C SER A 206 -25.07 -30.36 1.09
N ILE A 207 -25.13 -30.46 2.42
CA ILE A 207 -26.01 -29.60 3.24
C ILE A 207 -25.69 -28.13 3.00
N ILE A 208 -24.40 -27.76 2.95
CA ILE A 208 -24.00 -26.37 2.70
C ILE A 208 -24.48 -25.88 1.33
N GLN A 209 -24.37 -26.70 0.28
CA GLN A 209 -24.86 -26.31 -1.04
C GLN A 209 -26.39 -26.19 -1.06
N GLY A 210 -27.11 -27.10 -0.38
CA GLY A 210 -28.56 -27.05 -0.26
C GLY A 210 -29.02 -25.77 0.42
N VAL A 211 -28.35 -25.38 1.50
CA VAL A 211 -28.58 -24.08 2.16
C VAL A 211 -28.30 -22.92 1.21
N LEU A 212 -27.16 -22.93 0.50
CA LEU A 212 -26.79 -21.84 -0.41
C LEU A 212 -27.77 -21.64 -1.57
N GLU A 213 -28.36 -22.73 -2.07
CA GLU A 213 -29.32 -22.73 -3.18
C GLU A 213 -30.76 -22.46 -2.74
N SER A 214 -31.05 -22.62 -1.45
CA SER A 214 -32.35 -22.36 -0.85
C SER A 214 -32.57 -20.88 -0.58
N SER A 215 -33.84 -20.49 -0.42
CA SER A 215 -34.27 -19.18 0.05
C SER A 215 -34.99 -19.30 1.41
N LEU A 216 -35.40 -18.16 1.96
CA LEU A 216 -36.16 -18.10 3.21
C LEU A 216 -37.63 -17.76 2.98
N GLU A 217 -38.14 -17.90 1.75
CA GLU A 217 -39.48 -17.47 1.32
C GLU A 217 -40.59 -17.90 2.29
N CYS A 218 -40.63 -19.19 2.64
CA CYS A 218 -41.63 -19.73 3.57
C CYS A 218 -41.63 -19.01 4.93
N PHE A 219 -40.47 -18.56 5.40
CA PHE A 219 -40.29 -17.97 6.73
C PHE A 219 -40.66 -16.48 6.79
N PHE A 220 -41.01 -15.87 5.65
CA PHE A 220 -41.66 -14.56 5.59
C PHE A 220 -43.20 -14.66 5.49
N SER A 221 -43.75 -15.87 5.34
CA SER A 221 -45.18 -16.11 5.14
C SER A 221 -45.79 -16.85 6.33
N GLN A 222 -46.70 -16.19 7.05
CA GLN A 222 -47.35 -16.79 8.23
C GLN A 222 -48.06 -18.09 7.86
N SER A 223 -48.80 -18.12 6.75
CA SER A 223 -49.51 -19.32 6.30
C SER A 223 -48.57 -20.49 5.98
N CYS A 224 -47.36 -20.20 5.49
CA CYS A 224 -46.38 -21.26 5.21
C CYS A 224 -45.74 -21.77 6.51
N LEU A 225 -45.35 -20.84 7.39
CA LEU A 225 -44.77 -21.18 8.68
C LEU A 225 -45.74 -21.98 9.57
N ASP A 226 -47.04 -21.64 9.56
CA ASP A 226 -48.07 -22.37 10.31
C ASP A 226 -48.16 -23.83 9.88
N ILE A 227 -48.05 -24.11 8.57
CA ILE A 227 -48.02 -25.48 8.04
C ILE A 227 -46.77 -26.20 8.53
N VAL A 228 -45.59 -25.58 8.42
CA VAL A 228 -44.33 -26.18 8.87
C VAL A 228 -44.35 -26.46 10.37
N GLN A 229 -44.80 -25.51 11.20
CA GLN A 229 -44.90 -25.66 12.65
C GLN A 229 -45.86 -26.77 13.08
N TRP A 230 -46.92 -27.04 12.30
CA TRP A 230 -47.84 -28.14 12.59
C TRP A 230 -47.18 -29.53 12.50
N TYR A 231 -46.21 -29.71 11.60
CA TYR A 231 -45.53 -31.00 11.37
C TYR A 231 -44.29 -31.21 12.27
N ILE A 232 -43.74 -30.14 12.83
CA ILE A 232 -42.59 -30.15 13.75
C ILE A 232 -43.01 -30.66 15.14
N ILE A 233 -42.17 -31.45 15.81
CA ILE A 233 -42.42 -31.87 17.19
C ILE A 233 -41.75 -30.90 18.14
N SER A 234 -42.54 -30.05 18.77
CA SER A 234 -42.09 -29.34 19.96
C SER A 234 -42.84 -29.86 21.19
N THR A 235 -42.09 -30.15 22.25
CA THR A 235 -42.65 -30.48 23.57
C THR A 235 -43.21 -29.24 24.28
N GLU A 236 -42.86 -28.05 23.81
CA GLU A 236 -43.37 -26.74 24.22
C GLU A 236 -43.80 -25.98 22.96
N SER A 237 -44.98 -25.36 22.91
CA SER A 237 -45.40 -24.56 21.77
C SER A 237 -44.42 -23.39 21.57
N ILE A 238 -43.49 -23.51 20.62
CA ILE A 238 -42.56 -22.42 20.30
C ILE A 238 -43.28 -21.49 19.34
N GLU A 239 -43.78 -20.37 19.85
CA GLU A 239 -44.29 -19.29 19.01
C GLU A 239 -43.11 -18.54 18.39
N ILE A 240 -42.73 -18.94 17.18
CA ILE A 240 -41.70 -18.24 16.40
C ILE A 240 -42.36 -17.22 15.46
N PRO A 241 -42.01 -15.93 15.56
CA PRO A 241 -42.50 -14.93 14.62
C PRO A 241 -41.86 -15.10 13.24
N ILE A 242 -42.62 -14.79 12.19
CA ILE A 242 -42.08 -14.69 10.82
C ILE A 242 -40.98 -13.63 10.72
N LEU A 243 -40.14 -13.78 9.71
CA LEU A 243 -39.20 -12.73 9.31
C LEU A 243 -39.97 -11.53 8.74
N ASN A 244 -39.50 -10.32 9.05
CA ASN A 244 -40.13 -9.10 8.57
C ASN A 244 -39.49 -8.62 7.26
N ALA A 245 -40.28 -8.64 6.17
CA ALA A 245 -39.84 -8.20 4.85
C ALA A 245 -39.44 -6.72 4.79
N SER A 246 -39.93 -5.86 5.71
CA SER A 246 -39.52 -4.44 5.74
C SER A 246 -38.09 -4.23 6.25
N ASN A 247 -37.52 -5.22 6.93
CA ASN A 247 -36.20 -5.13 7.57
C ASN A 247 -35.09 -5.70 6.70
N THR A 248 -35.40 -6.14 5.48
CA THR A 248 -34.41 -6.67 4.54
C THR A 248 -34.50 -5.96 3.19
N ARG A 249 -33.34 -5.73 2.57
CA ARG A 249 -33.24 -5.24 1.19
C ARG A 249 -33.33 -6.37 0.16
N PHE A 250 -33.35 -7.62 0.60
CA PHE A 250 -33.43 -8.79 -0.25
C PHE A 250 -34.89 -9.23 -0.41
N LEU A 251 -35.22 -9.77 -1.57
CA LEU A 251 -36.53 -10.41 -1.78
C LEU A 251 -36.57 -11.75 -1.02
N PRO A 252 -37.72 -12.19 -0.48
CA PRO A 252 -37.85 -13.46 0.23
C PRO A 252 -37.33 -14.68 -0.55
N GLU A 253 -37.47 -14.67 -1.87
CA GLU A 253 -37.04 -15.74 -2.80
C GLU A 253 -35.54 -15.69 -3.11
N THR A 254 -34.82 -14.70 -2.60
CA THR A 254 -33.37 -14.56 -2.83
C THR A 254 -32.62 -15.75 -2.23
N PRO A 255 -31.79 -16.47 -3.00
CA PRO A 255 -31.00 -17.56 -2.46
C PRO A 255 -30.07 -17.09 -1.34
N ILE A 256 -29.97 -17.88 -0.28
CA ILE A 256 -29.11 -17.62 0.89
C ILE A 256 -27.65 -17.47 0.47
N GLY A 257 -27.21 -18.12 -0.61
CA GLY A 257 -25.89 -17.93 -1.20
C GLY A 257 -25.61 -16.49 -1.64
N ILE A 258 -26.62 -15.74 -2.12
CA ILE A 258 -26.49 -14.33 -2.49
C ILE A 258 -26.43 -13.44 -1.24
N LEU A 259 -27.22 -13.77 -0.21
CA LEU A 259 -27.14 -13.08 1.08
C LEU A 259 -25.73 -13.27 1.68
N LEU A 260 -25.20 -14.49 1.65
CA LEU A 260 -23.84 -14.81 2.09
C LEU A 260 -22.76 -14.12 1.27
N ASP A 261 -22.92 -14.03 -0.04
CA ASP A 261 -22.00 -13.27 -0.90
C ASP A 261 -21.98 -11.77 -0.58
N SER A 262 -22.95 -11.30 0.20
CA SER A 262 -23.04 -9.97 0.81
C SER A 262 -22.78 -9.98 2.33
N LEU A 263 -22.15 -11.03 2.88
CA LEU A 263 -21.90 -11.23 4.31
C LEU A 263 -23.14 -11.19 5.20
N MET A 264 -24.32 -11.49 4.65
CA MET A 264 -25.61 -11.32 5.32
C MET A 264 -25.83 -9.88 5.78
N ILE A 265 -25.26 -8.87 5.10
CA ILE A 265 -25.37 -7.45 5.48
C ILE A 265 -26.52 -6.77 4.75
N GLU A 266 -27.39 -6.14 5.55
CA GLU A 266 -28.42 -5.22 5.10
C GLU A 266 -27.83 -3.83 4.87
N GLN A 267 -27.13 -3.30 5.89
CA GLN A 267 -26.47 -2.01 5.84
C GLN A 267 -25.11 -2.07 6.53
N TRP A 268 -24.10 -1.43 5.93
CA TRP A 268 -22.76 -1.38 6.52
C TRP A 268 -22.65 -0.42 7.72
N GLY A 269 -23.52 0.60 7.77
CA GLY A 269 -23.66 1.52 8.92
C GLY A 269 -22.34 2.16 9.38
N HIS A 270 -21.71 3.00 8.55
CA HIS A 270 -20.50 3.74 8.94
C HIS A 270 -20.76 5.23 9.12
N HIS A 271 -19.99 5.87 10.01
CA HIS A 271 -20.07 7.31 10.23
C HIS A 271 -18.67 7.91 10.38
N ILE A 272 -18.42 9.03 9.68
CA ILE A 272 -17.13 9.72 9.65
C ILE A 272 -17.27 11.03 10.44
N GLN A 273 -16.46 11.18 11.49
CA GLN A 273 -16.51 12.32 12.40
C GLN A 273 -15.35 13.29 12.11
N TYR A 274 -15.63 14.35 11.35
CA TYR A 274 -14.62 15.34 10.96
C TYR A 274 -13.95 16.02 12.16
N ASP A 275 -14.71 16.34 13.21
CA ASP A 275 -14.16 17.01 14.40
C ASP A 275 -13.13 16.14 15.12
N GLN A 276 -13.37 14.82 15.21
CA GLN A 276 -12.40 13.89 15.78
C GLN A 276 -11.13 13.82 14.94
N TYR A 277 -11.27 13.72 13.61
CA TYR A 277 -10.13 13.77 12.70
C TYR A 277 -9.32 15.07 12.86
N PHE A 278 -9.99 16.22 12.86
CA PHE A 278 -9.36 17.54 12.91
C PHE A 278 -8.60 17.74 14.22
N ASN A 279 -9.18 17.27 15.34
CA ASN A 279 -8.54 17.27 16.65
C ASN A 279 -7.28 16.39 16.70
N GLN A 280 -7.29 15.22 16.03
CA GLN A 280 -6.10 14.35 15.93
C GLN A 280 -5.00 14.97 15.06
N CYS A 281 -5.36 15.59 13.92
CA CYS A 281 -4.42 16.32 13.08
C CYS A 281 -3.69 17.43 13.85
N ALA A 282 -4.35 18.05 14.85
CA ALA A 282 -3.73 18.96 15.83
C ALA A 282 -2.88 20.07 15.19
N THR A 283 -3.43 20.81 14.23
CA THR A 283 -2.72 21.87 13.50
C THR A 283 -2.28 22.99 14.44
N LYS A 284 -0.99 23.33 14.47
CA LYS A 284 -0.48 24.42 15.33
C LYS A 284 -0.46 25.80 14.67
N LEU A 285 -0.16 25.87 13.37
CA LEU A 285 0.03 27.13 12.64
C LEU A 285 -0.37 26.94 11.19
N CYS A 286 -1.44 27.60 10.75
CA CYS A 286 -1.81 27.66 9.34
C CYS A 286 -1.14 28.87 8.69
N SER A 287 -0.65 28.70 7.46
CA SER A 287 -0.02 29.76 6.67
C SER A 287 -0.80 29.99 5.38
N TYR A 288 -0.85 31.23 4.91
CA TYR A 288 -1.39 31.58 3.60
C TYR A 288 -0.44 32.57 2.93
N THR A 289 -0.33 32.49 1.61
CA THR A 289 0.50 33.42 0.84
C THR A 289 -0.36 34.54 0.28
N PHE A 290 0.08 35.78 0.50
CA PHE A 290 -0.50 36.98 -0.10
C PHE A 290 0.63 37.87 -0.62
N ILE A 291 0.36 38.64 -1.68
CA ILE A 291 1.33 39.57 -2.26
C ILE A 291 1.26 40.86 -1.46
N SER A 292 2.31 41.18 -0.70
CA SER A 292 2.42 42.45 0.02
C SER A 292 3.42 43.38 -0.65
N HIS A 293 3.16 44.68 -0.60
CA HIS A 293 4.11 45.69 -1.08
C HIS A 293 5.34 45.74 -0.16
N PRO A 294 6.55 45.99 -0.70
CA PRO A 294 7.78 46.01 0.09
C PRO A 294 7.69 47.03 1.22
N ASN A 295 8.22 46.66 2.39
CA ASN A 295 8.18 47.47 3.60
C ASN A 295 8.78 48.87 3.34
N PRO A 296 8.09 49.96 3.72
CA PRO A 296 8.59 51.32 3.52
C PRO A 296 9.99 51.55 4.10
N LEU A 297 10.39 50.86 5.18
CA LEU A 297 11.76 50.91 5.72
C LEU A 297 12.80 50.37 4.74
N TYR A 298 12.49 49.28 4.05
CA TYR A 298 13.38 48.70 3.03
C TYR A 298 13.55 49.67 1.85
N VAL A 299 12.43 50.27 1.39
CA VAL A 299 12.44 51.29 0.33
C VAL A 299 13.26 52.52 0.75
N ILE A 300 13.10 53.00 1.99
CA ILE A 300 13.86 54.13 2.54
C ILE A 300 15.36 53.82 2.60
N THR A 301 15.75 52.62 3.04
CA THR A 301 17.19 52.24 3.10
C THR A 301 17.83 52.16 1.71
N ILE A 302 17.09 51.71 0.70
CA ILE A 302 17.55 51.74 -0.69
C ILE A 302 17.69 53.19 -1.17
N LEU A 303 16.71 54.06 -0.89
CA LEU A 303 16.78 55.46 -1.29
C LEU A 303 17.97 56.18 -0.64
N VAL A 304 18.21 56.00 0.67
CA VAL A 304 19.33 56.63 1.40
C VAL A 304 20.69 56.17 0.85
N SER A 305 20.85 54.88 0.53
CA SER A 305 22.10 54.36 -0.05
C SER A 305 22.32 54.85 -1.49
N LEU A 306 21.26 54.97 -2.29
CA LEU A 306 21.31 55.50 -3.66
C LEU A 306 21.66 57.00 -3.69
N PHE A 307 21.05 57.81 -2.83
CA PHE A 307 21.37 59.25 -2.71
C PHE A 307 22.81 59.48 -2.25
N GLY A 308 23.30 58.66 -1.30
CA GLY A 308 24.69 58.73 -0.82
C GLY A 308 25.71 58.46 -1.93
N GLY A 309 25.56 57.35 -2.67
CA GLY A 309 26.45 56.99 -3.77
C GLY A 309 26.37 57.98 -4.95
N LEU A 310 25.17 58.44 -5.29
CA LEU A 310 24.94 59.41 -6.37
C LEU A 310 25.57 60.77 -6.05
N SER A 311 25.47 61.27 -4.82
CA SER A 311 26.04 62.58 -4.46
C SER A 311 27.57 62.66 -4.65
N ILE A 312 28.26 61.55 -4.39
CA ILE A 312 29.72 61.45 -4.53
C ILE A 312 30.09 61.28 -6.01
N ALA A 313 29.37 60.45 -6.75
CA ALA A 313 29.57 60.28 -8.18
C ALA A 313 29.44 61.64 -8.91
N TRP A 314 28.43 62.43 -8.58
CA TRP A 314 28.26 63.77 -9.13
C TRP A 314 29.40 64.73 -8.75
N ARG A 315 29.92 64.69 -7.52
CA ARG A 315 31.08 65.51 -7.11
C ARG A 315 32.38 65.18 -7.85
N ILE A 316 32.53 63.96 -8.38
CA ILE A 316 33.70 63.54 -9.16
C ILE A 316 33.48 63.80 -10.65
N ILE A 317 32.28 63.48 -11.14
CA ILE A 317 31.93 63.56 -12.56
C ILE A 317 31.72 65.03 -12.99
N LEU A 318 31.09 65.87 -12.16
CA LEU A 318 30.83 67.28 -12.50
C LEU A 318 32.12 68.07 -12.81
N PRO A 319 33.20 68.04 -12.00
CA PRO A 319 34.45 68.73 -12.34
C PRO A 319 35.08 68.24 -13.64
N ILE A 320 34.98 66.94 -13.92
CA ILE A 320 35.52 66.34 -15.15
C ILE A 320 34.70 66.79 -16.36
N ILE A 321 33.36 66.72 -16.28
CA ILE A 321 32.46 67.20 -17.32
C ILE A 321 32.65 68.69 -17.55
N VAL A 322 32.67 69.50 -16.49
CA VAL A 322 32.91 70.94 -16.56
C VAL A 322 34.30 71.23 -17.12
N GLY A 323 35.32 70.44 -16.78
CA GLY A 323 36.67 70.53 -17.35
C GLY A 323 36.72 70.21 -18.84
N ILE A 324 36.01 69.17 -19.30
CA ILE A 324 35.89 68.79 -20.71
C ILE A 324 35.13 69.87 -21.49
N ILE A 325 34.04 70.40 -20.94
CA ILE A 325 33.27 71.50 -21.53
C ILE A 325 34.14 72.77 -21.60
N ARG A 326 34.88 73.11 -20.53
CA ARG A 326 35.75 74.29 -20.48
C ARG A 326 36.95 74.18 -21.43
N ASN A 327 37.49 72.98 -21.64
CA ASN A 327 38.54 72.74 -22.63
C ASN A 327 38.02 72.77 -24.07
N ARG A 328 36.80 72.28 -24.33
CA ARG A 328 36.14 72.44 -25.64
C ARG A 328 35.79 73.88 -25.96
N MET A 329 35.46 74.70 -24.95
CA MET A 329 35.17 76.13 -25.14
C MET A 329 36.43 77.00 -25.26
N ARG A 330 37.62 76.52 -24.87
CA ARG A 330 38.89 77.26 -24.96
C ARG A 330 39.63 77.12 -26.30
N SER A 331 39.15 76.31 -27.26
CA SER A 331 39.88 76.05 -28.52
C SER A 331 39.57 77.04 -29.66
N LYS A 332 39.03 78.22 -29.39
CA LYS A 332 38.93 79.30 -30.38
C LYS A 332 39.20 80.62 -29.67
N ILE A 333 40.45 81.11 -29.70
CA ILE A 333 40.86 82.53 -29.60
C ILE A 333 42.42 82.59 -29.57
N PHE A 334 42.97 83.08 -30.70
CA PHE A 334 44.26 83.77 -30.91
C PHE A 334 45.61 83.01 -31.06
N PRO A 335 46.58 83.62 -31.79
CA PRO A 335 47.31 83.00 -32.88
C PRO A 335 48.79 82.73 -32.57
N THR A 336 49.42 82.11 -33.57
CA THR A 336 50.81 81.68 -33.71
C THR A 336 51.86 82.75 -33.42
N THR A 337 52.85 82.42 -32.59
CA THR A 337 54.26 82.78 -32.83
C THR A 337 55.17 81.61 -32.45
N ASN A 338 55.97 81.18 -33.43
CA ASN A 338 57.02 80.19 -33.33
C ASN A 338 58.21 80.72 -32.53
N ILE A 339 58.70 79.96 -31.56
CA ILE A 339 60.15 79.79 -31.34
C ILE A 339 60.39 78.31 -31.04
N GLN A 340 61.18 77.68 -31.90
CA GLN A 340 61.79 76.37 -31.70
C GLN A 340 62.82 76.45 -30.57
N THR A 341 62.83 75.49 -29.65
CA THR A 341 64.05 74.77 -29.27
C THR A 341 63.72 73.33 -28.89
N ASN A 342 64.43 72.42 -29.54
CA ASN A 342 64.41 70.99 -29.29
C ASN A 342 65.15 70.66 -27.98
N HIS A 343 64.60 69.77 -27.16
CA HIS A 343 65.33 68.70 -26.46
C HIS A 343 64.33 67.67 -25.90
N PRO A 344 64.65 66.37 -25.88
CA PRO A 344 63.69 65.31 -25.57
C PRO A 344 63.48 65.25 -24.05
N LEU A 345 62.31 65.69 -23.58
CA LEU A 345 61.93 65.53 -22.16
C LEU A 345 61.69 64.04 -21.89
N ARG A 346 62.57 63.42 -21.11
CA ARG A 346 62.41 62.03 -20.65
C ARG A 346 61.11 61.94 -19.84
N LEU A 347 60.29 60.94 -20.16
CA LEU A 347 59.05 60.58 -19.47
C LEU A 347 59.22 60.53 -17.93
N ILE A 348 60.43 60.23 -17.45
CA ILE A 348 60.82 60.16 -16.04
C ILE A 348 60.74 61.53 -15.35
N ASP A 349 61.19 62.62 -15.98
CA ASP A 349 61.18 63.96 -15.36
C ASP A 349 59.76 64.52 -15.25
N HIS A 350 58.89 64.15 -16.19
CA HIS A 350 57.48 64.52 -16.14
C HIS A 350 56.73 63.73 -15.04
N ILE A 351 57.06 62.45 -14.86
CA ILE A 351 56.54 61.63 -13.76
C ILE A 351 57.04 62.17 -12.41
N GLN A 352 58.30 62.63 -12.32
CA GLN A 352 58.90 63.11 -11.08
C GLN A 352 58.37 64.49 -10.68
N CYS A 353 58.14 65.40 -11.63
CA CYS A 353 57.46 66.68 -11.37
C CYS A 353 55.98 66.48 -10.98
N VAL A 354 55.29 65.55 -11.66
CA VAL A 354 53.90 65.20 -11.30
C VAL A 354 53.86 64.56 -9.91
N TRP A 355 54.81 63.68 -9.58
CA TRP A 355 54.91 63.04 -8.27
C TRP A 355 55.20 64.03 -7.15
N GLU A 356 56.13 64.97 -7.32
CA GLU A 356 56.41 66.01 -6.32
C GLU A 356 55.22 66.97 -6.16
N SER A 357 54.49 67.29 -7.23
CA SER A 357 53.24 68.07 -7.16
C SER A 357 52.13 67.31 -6.43
N LEU A 358 51.98 66.00 -6.69
CA LEU A 358 51.01 65.13 -6.02
C LEU A 358 51.36 64.94 -4.55
N LYS A 359 52.63 64.71 -4.23
CA LYS A 359 53.17 64.55 -2.88
C LYS A 359 52.94 65.81 -2.05
N ASN A 360 53.20 67.00 -2.61
CA ASN A 360 52.94 68.26 -1.93
C ASN A 360 51.44 68.54 -1.74
N LYS A 361 50.58 68.15 -2.68
CA LYS A 361 49.11 68.21 -2.52
C LYS A 361 48.60 67.21 -1.47
N LEU A 362 49.14 65.99 -1.42
CA LEU A 362 48.80 64.97 -0.44
C LEU A 362 49.28 65.36 0.97
N LEU A 363 50.44 66.00 1.09
CA LEU A 363 50.98 66.47 2.38
C LEU A 363 50.17 67.62 2.97
N LYS A 364 49.52 68.44 2.14
CA LYS A 364 48.64 69.56 2.53
C LYS A 364 47.14 69.21 2.48
N PHE A 365 46.80 67.96 2.21
CA PHE A 365 45.40 67.55 2.04
C PHE A 365 44.67 67.55 3.39
N ASN A 366 43.61 68.34 3.49
CA ASN A 366 42.79 68.49 4.68
C ASN A 366 41.30 68.30 4.32
N VAL A 367 40.70 67.20 4.78
CA VAL A 367 39.29 66.87 4.54
C VAL A 367 38.36 67.68 5.48
N PHE A 368 38.89 68.22 6.57
CA PHE A 368 38.17 68.95 7.61
C PHE A 368 38.48 70.46 7.61
N GLU A 369 38.89 71.00 6.46
CA GLU A 369 39.24 72.40 6.28
C GLU A 369 38.08 73.33 6.64
N ASN A 370 38.33 74.28 7.54
CA ASN A 370 37.35 75.28 7.97
C ASN A 370 37.92 76.69 7.74
N GLU A 371 37.24 77.50 6.93
CA GLU A 371 37.69 78.85 6.56
C GLU A 371 37.81 79.80 7.76
N ALA A 372 37.11 79.52 8.87
CA ALA A 372 37.13 80.35 10.07
C ALA A 372 38.39 80.17 10.97
N THR A 373 39.24 79.16 10.73
CA THR A 373 40.37 78.80 11.61
C THR A 373 41.76 79.09 11.02
N TRP A 374 41.83 79.80 9.89
CA TRP A 374 43.07 80.00 9.10
C TRP A 374 44.22 80.69 9.84
N ASN A 375 43.93 81.46 10.91
CA ASN A 375 44.94 82.19 11.68
C ASN A 375 45.54 81.40 12.86
N ASN A 376 45.13 80.15 13.10
CA ASN A 376 45.60 79.36 14.23
C ASN A 376 46.35 78.09 13.80
N GLU A 377 47.69 78.14 13.84
CA GLU A 377 48.58 77.07 13.38
C GLU A 377 48.33 75.72 14.10
N TYR A 378 47.86 75.78 15.35
CA TYR A 378 47.47 74.60 16.12
C TYR A 378 46.25 73.89 15.50
N HIS A 379 45.24 74.64 15.06
CA HIS A 379 44.02 74.07 14.48
C HIS A 379 44.29 73.42 13.12
N ILE A 380 45.09 74.06 12.27
CA ILE A 380 45.47 73.52 10.96
C ILE A 380 46.21 72.17 11.11
N ARG A 381 47.15 72.07 12.06
CA ARG A 381 47.85 70.79 12.32
C ARG A 381 46.92 69.71 12.85
N THR A 382 45.89 70.08 13.61
CA THR A 382 44.89 69.11 14.11
C THR A 382 43.96 68.60 13.02
N GLU A 383 43.54 69.45 12.09
CA GLU A 383 42.68 69.06 10.97
C GLU A 383 43.41 68.15 9.96
N ILE A 384 44.71 68.40 9.73
CA ILE A 384 45.57 67.51 8.91
C ILE A 384 45.74 66.13 9.57
N LEU A 385 45.86 66.07 10.90
CA LEU A 385 45.96 64.81 11.63
C LEU A 385 44.63 64.02 11.57
N ASP A 386 43.50 64.72 11.71
CA ASP A 386 42.17 64.11 11.63
C ASP A 386 41.91 63.57 10.22
N THR A 387 42.42 64.26 9.20
CA THR A 387 42.41 63.79 7.80
C THR A 387 43.22 62.50 7.62
N ARG A 388 44.38 62.36 8.27
CA ARG A 388 45.19 61.12 8.20
C ARG A 388 44.51 59.94 8.91
N ILE A 389 43.90 60.18 10.07
CA ILE A 389 43.11 59.16 10.79
C ILE A 389 41.90 58.75 9.95
N TYR A 390 41.21 59.72 9.33
CA TYR A 390 40.09 59.47 8.43
C TYR A 390 40.49 58.56 7.26
N ILE A 391 41.59 58.87 6.56
CA ILE A 391 42.07 58.07 5.42
C ILE A 391 42.45 56.64 5.86
N LEU A 392 43.10 56.48 7.01
CA LEU A 392 43.48 55.18 7.54
C LEU A 392 42.25 54.34 7.95
N CYS A 393 41.30 54.93 8.66
CA CYS A 393 40.05 54.26 9.03
C CYS A 393 39.21 53.89 7.80
N LEU A 394 39.17 54.76 6.78
CA LEU A 394 38.49 54.50 5.51
C LEU A 394 39.15 53.32 4.78
N GLY A 395 40.48 53.30 4.69
CA GLY A 395 41.23 52.21 4.06
C GLY A 395 41.01 50.86 4.73
N ILE A 396 41.10 50.80 6.06
CA ILE A 396 40.84 49.57 6.83
C ILE A 396 39.40 49.10 6.62
N SER A 397 38.42 50.01 6.66
CA SER A 397 37.01 49.67 6.48
C SER A 397 36.73 49.09 5.09
N ILE A 398 37.36 49.64 4.05
CA ILE A 398 37.25 49.13 2.67
C ILE A 398 37.90 47.74 2.53
N ILE A 399 39.07 47.52 3.14
CA ILE A 399 39.74 46.21 3.12
C ILE A 399 38.87 45.15 3.80
N ILE A 400 38.30 45.47 4.96
CA ILE A 400 37.38 44.57 5.69
C ILE A 400 36.15 44.26 4.83
N LEU A 401 35.55 45.26 4.19
CA LEU A 401 34.40 45.08 3.30
C LEU A 401 34.74 44.20 2.08
N ILE A 402 35.92 44.36 1.48
CA ILE A 402 36.38 43.55 0.35
C ILE A 402 36.58 42.10 0.78
N ILE A 403 37.29 41.85 1.89
CA ILE A 403 37.51 40.49 2.40
C ILE A 403 36.19 39.82 2.76
N TYR A 404 35.30 40.54 3.45
CA TYR A 404 33.98 40.05 3.83
C TYR A 404 33.13 39.67 2.61
N THR A 405 33.10 40.53 1.58
CA THR A 405 32.32 40.28 0.36
C THR A 405 32.90 39.16 -0.50
N LEU A 406 34.21 38.92 -0.48
CA LEU A 406 34.86 37.80 -1.17
C LEU A 406 34.59 36.44 -0.51
N LEU A 407 34.34 36.41 0.80
CA LEU A 407 34.08 35.19 1.55
C LEU A 407 32.62 34.75 1.52
N ILE A 408 31.71 35.60 1.05
CA ILE A 408 30.28 35.28 0.93
C ILE A 408 30.08 34.31 -0.24
N ILE A 409 29.39 33.20 0.02
CA ILE A 409 28.86 32.28 -1.00
C ILE A 409 27.40 32.67 -1.24
N GLN A 410 27.00 32.80 -2.50
CA GLN A 410 25.61 33.03 -2.85
C GLN A 410 24.96 31.72 -3.28
N THR A 411 23.81 31.44 -2.69
CA THR A 411 22.89 30.39 -3.13
C THR A 411 21.93 30.98 -4.17
N GLN A 412 22.09 30.58 -5.43
CA GLN A 412 21.13 30.91 -6.46
C GLN A 412 20.16 29.74 -6.64
N SER A 413 18.86 29.99 -6.48
CA SER A 413 17.81 29.02 -6.81
C SER A 413 17.37 29.24 -8.24
N ILE A 414 17.50 28.21 -9.07
CA ILE A 414 17.05 28.22 -10.47
C ILE A 414 15.72 27.48 -10.53
N ILE A 415 14.74 28.07 -11.22
CA ILE A 415 13.40 27.50 -11.42
C ILE A 415 13.27 27.13 -12.90
N ILE A 416 12.86 25.89 -13.16
CA ILE A 416 12.56 25.36 -14.49
C ILE A 416 11.07 25.08 -14.54
N ASN A 417 10.37 25.70 -15.49
CA ASN A 417 8.96 25.47 -15.72
C ASN A 417 8.77 24.33 -16.74
N ASN A 418 7.83 23.42 -16.48
CA ASN A 418 7.48 22.27 -17.31
C ASN A 418 8.73 21.52 -17.83
N PRO A 419 9.55 20.94 -16.93
CA PRO A 419 10.73 20.18 -17.32
C PRO A 419 10.34 19.03 -18.26
N SER A 420 11.22 18.69 -19.20
CA SER A 420 11.11 17.43 -19.95
C SER A 420 11.78 16.29 -19.18
N LEU A 421 11.39 15.04 -19.49
CA LEU A 421 11.97 13.84 -18.86
C LEU A 421 13.51 13.82 -19.02
N ILE A 422 14.01 14.09 -20.22
CA ILE A 422 15.44 14.12 -20.53
C ILE A 422 16.16 15.19 -19.70
N GLN A 423 15.54 16.37 -19.56
CA GLN A 423 16.10 17.46 -18.77
C GLN A 423 16.18 17.12 -17.29
N PHE A 424 15.14 16.49 -16.74
CA PHE A 424 15.14 16.00 -15.37
C PHE A 424 16.22 14.94 -15.13
N GLU A 425 16.30 13.90 -15.98
CA GLU A 425 17.30 12.84 -15.84
C GLU A 425 18.73 13.38 -15.91
N HIS A 426 18.98 14.35 -16.80
CA HIS A 426 20.28 15.02 -16.90
C HIS A 426 20.65 15.78 -15.62
N LEU A 427 19.70 16.52 -15.02
CA LEU A 427 19.92 17.25 -13.78
C LEU A 427 20.12 16.31 -12.59
N GLN A 428 19.35 15.22 -12.54
CA GLN A 428 19.42 14.21 -11.47
C GLN A 428 20.76 13.47 -11.49
N LYS A 429 21.31 13.18 -12.67
CA LYS A 429 22.59 12.47 -12.83
C LYS A 429 23.81 13.34 -12.46
N ASN A 430 23.65 14.66 -12.47
CA ASN A 430 24.74 15.58 -12.16
C ASN A 430 24.84 15.84 -10.65
N SER A 431 25.95 15.43 -10.03
CA SER A 431 26.20 15.58 -8.59
C SER A 431 26.17 17.04 -8.09
N LYS A 432 26.39 18.02 -8.99
CA LYS A 432 26.32 19.46 -8.65
C LYS A 432 24.90 19.90 -8.29
N TYR A 433 23.86 19.23 -8.83
CA TYR A 433 22.47 19.65 -8.70
C TYR A 433 21.60 18.63 -7.96
N SER A 434 21.91 17.34 -8.11
CA SER A 434 21.13 16.20 -7.62
C SER A 434 20.69 16.31 -6.15
N SER A 435 21.57 16.78 -5.26
CA SER A 435 21.27 16.88 -3.82
C SER A 435 20.29 18.00 -3.45
N THR A 436 20.07 18.97 -4.35
CA THR A 436 19.19 20.13 -4.10
C THR A 436 18.07 20.24 -5.12
N LEU A 437 17.98 19.31 -6.07
CA LEU A 437 16.93 19.23 -7.06
C LEU A 437 15.62 18.83 -6.39
N ASN A 438 14.60 19.65 -6.57
CA ASN A 438 13.29 19.46 -6.00
C ASN A 438 12.23 19.75 -7.05
N CYS A 439 11.53 18.69 -7.45
CA CYS A 439 10.47 18.70 -8.45
C CYS A 439 9.18 18.21 -7.77
N PRO A 440 8.32 19.09 -7.23
CA PRO A 440 7.04 18.67 -6.67
C PRO A 440 6.13 18.02 -7.72
N CYS A 441 5.57 16.85 -7.40
CA CYS A 441 4.52 16.24 -8.22
C CYS A 441 3.21 17.00 -8.04
N GLN A 442 2.45 17.16 -9.13
CA GLN A 442 1.06 17.62 -9.07
C GLN A 442 0.17 16.52 -8.48
N ASN A 443 0.37 15.28 -8.93
CA ASN A 443 -0.30 14.10 -8.38
C ASN A 443 0.64 13.36 -7.45
N ILE A 444 0.39 13.47 -6.14
CA ILE A 444 1.22 12.81 -5.10
C ILE A 444 0.91 11.31 -5.02
N SER A 445 -0.27 10.90 -5.47
CA SER A 445 -0.78 9.53 -5.39
C SER A 445 -1.13 9.06 -6.79
N ILE A 446 -0.39 8.06 -7.30
CA ILE A 446 -0.53 7.56 -8.67
C ILE A 446 -0.83 6.07 -8.62
N GLU A 447 -1.95 5.63 -9.20
CA GLU A 447 -2.31 4.21 -9.25
C GLU A 447 -1.29 3.38 -10.02
N TYR A 448 -0.93 2.20 -9.49
CA TYR A 448 0.02 1.29 -10.13
C TYR A 448 -0.44 0.87 -11.54
N LYS A 449 -1.75 0.82 -11.80
CA LYS A 449 -2.32 0.53 -13.13
C LYS A 449 -1.76 1.42 -14.24
N SER A 450 -1.38 2.66 -13.92
CA SER A 450 -0.91 3.64 -14.91
C SER A 450 0.47 3.30 -15.48
N PHE A 451 1.32 2.58 -14.73
CA PHE A 451 2.71 2.32 -15.13
C PHE A 451 3.19 0.87 -14.91
N ILE A 452 2.40 -0.02 -14.32
CA ILE A 452 2.73 -1.45 -14.16
C ILE A 452 1.78 -2.31 -14.98
N LYS A 453 2.33 -3.28 -15.71
CA LYS A 453 1.58 -4.37 -16.37
C LYS A 453 2.17 -5.72 -15.98
N ILE A 454 1.36 -6.58 -15.38
CA ILE A 454 1.70 -7.95 -14.99
C ILE A 454 0.85 -8.92 -15.84
N LYS A 455 1.50 -9.93 -16.41
CA LYS A 455 0.88 -11.08 -17.07
C LYS A 455 1.41 -12.38 -16.43
N MET A 456 0.55 -13.39 -16.36
CA MET A 456 0.82 -14.67 -15.71
C MET A 456 0.57 -15.79 -16.71
N ASP A 457 1.50 -16.73 -16.78
CA ASP A 457 1.33 -17.95 -17.55
C ASP A 457 1.14 -19.12 -16.57
N TYR A 458 -0.03 -19.75 -16.63
CA TYR A 458 -0.43 -20.85 -15.76
C TYR A 458 0.15 -22.18 -16.24
N HIS A 459 0.20 -23.15 -15.31
CA HIS A 459 0.61 -24.51 -15.60
C HIS A 459 -0.29 -25.12 -16.71
N PRO A 460 0.27 -25.83 -17.71
CA PRO A 460 -0.46 -26.33 -18.87
C PRO A 460 -1.68 -27.18 -18.55
N PHE A 461 -1.70 -27.85 -17.40
CA PHE A 461 -2.87 -28.57 -16.90
C PHE A 461 -4.11 -27.66 -16.81
N CYS A 462 -3.95 -26.41 -16.36
CA CYS A 462 -5.04 -25.46 -16.13
C CYS A 462 -5.77 -25.02 -17.43
N SER A 463 -5.21 -25.35 -18.60
CA SER A 463 -5.82 -25.09 -19.92
C SER A 463 -5.91 -26.36 -20.78
N SER A 464 -5.74 -27.54 -20.18
CA SER A 464 -5.68 -28.81 -20.90
C SER A 464 -7.07 -29.43 -21.15
N ASP A 465 -7.11 -30.46 -22.01
CA ASP A 465 -8.31 -31.26 -22.28
C ASP A 465 -8.91 -31.89 -21.01
N PHE A 466 -8.08 -32.14 -19.98
CA PHE A 466 -8.52 -32.67 -18.69
C PHE A 466 -9.49 -31.73 -17.98
N ILE A 467 -9.33 -30.41 -18.15
CA ILE A 467 -10.23 -29.40 -17.60
C ILE A 467 -11.38 -29.11 -18.56
N LEU A 468 -11.07 -28.85 -19.84
CA LEU A 468 -12.07 -28.44 -20.83
C LEU A 468 -13.17 -29.50 -21.03
N ASN A 469 -12.82 -30.78 -20.97
CA ASN A 469 -13.76 -31.89 -21.13
C ASN A 469 -14.12 -32.57 -19.79
N SER A 470 -13.79 -31.95 -18.65
CA SER A 470 -13.96 -32.53 -17.31
C SER A 470 -15.36 -33.07 -17.05
N SER A 471 -16.39 -32.30 -17.39
CA SER A 471 -17.80 -32.67 -17.23
C SER A 471 -18.22 -33.88 -18.05
N ILE A 472 -17.45 -34.32 -19.05
CA ILE A 472 -17.82 -35.47 -19.89
C ILE A 472 -17.14 -36.74 -19.37
N TRP A 473 -15.82 -36.68 -19.12
CA TRP A 473 -15.07 -37.88 -18.73
C TRP A 473 -15.24 -38.22 -17.25
N LEU A 474 -15.38 -37.23 -16.35
CA LEU A 474 -15.72 -37.51 -14.95
C LEU A 474 -17.06 -38.25 -14.85
N ASN A 475 -18.01 -37.95 -15.75
CA ASN A 475 -19.30 -38.65 -15.83
C ASN A 475 -19.16 -40.09 -16.29
N GLN A 476 -18.17 -40.40 -17.13
CA GLN A 476 -17.95 -41.75 -17.63
C GLN A 476 -17.27 -42.64 -16.58
N ILE A 477 -16.32 -42.09 -15.82
CA ILE A 477 -15.72 -42.79 -14.66
C ILE A 477 -16.77 -43.17 -13.63
N TYR A 478 -17.69 -42.24 -13.38
CA TYR A 478 -18.71 -42.34 -12.36
C TYR A 478 -19.60 -43.60 -12.46
N PHE A 479 -19.98 -44.01 -13.67
CA PHE A 479 -20.86 -45.17 -13.87
C PHE A 479 -20.14 -46.53 -13.76
N SER A 480 -18.81 -46.55 -13.65
CA SER A 480 -18.07 -47.79 -13.37
C SER A 480 -18.00 -48.02 -11.86
N GLN A 481 -18.80 -48.97 -11.38
CA GLN A 481 -18.96 -49.41 -9.98
C GLN A 481 -17.65 -49.40 -9.16
N ALA A 482 -17.35 -48.27 -8.50
CA ALA A 482 -16.30 -48.19 -7.49
C ALA A 482 -16.84 -48.76 -6.18
N THR A 483 -16.89 -50.08 -6.08
CA THR A 483 -17.29 -50.80 -4.86
C THR A 483 -16.16 -50.78 -3.83
N LEU A 484 -16.46 -50.76 -2.54
CA LEU A 484 -15.45 -50.94 -1.46
C LEU A 484 -14.80 -52.35 -1.43
N ILE A 485 -15.05 -53.17 -2.46
CA ILE A 485 -14.31 -54.40 -2.78
C ILE A 485 -12.86 -54.05 -3.20
N TYR A 486 -12.62 -52.85 -3.74
CA TYR A 486 -11.27 -52.43 -4.12
C TYR A 486 -10.41 -52.13 -2.89
N SER A 487 -9.12 -52.46 -3.01
CA SER A 487 -8.13 -52.09 -2.00
C SER A 487 -8.17 -50.57 -1.77
N TYR A 488 -7.98 -50.13 -0.53
CA TYR A 488 -7.98 -48.71 -0.17
C TYR A 488 -6.79 -47.92 -0.77
N ILE A 489 -5.86 -48.61 -1.44
CA ILE A 489 -4.78 -48.02 -2.25
C ILE A 489 -5.08 -48.03 -3.77
N ASP A 490 -6.28 -48.45 -4.16
CA ASP A 490 -6.70 -48.47 -5.55
C ASP A 490 -7.06 -47.06 -6.03
N TYR A 491 -6.41 -46.60 -7.09
CA TYR A 491 -6.56 -45.24 -7.60
C TYR A 491 -7.97 -44.96 -8.10
N ARG A 492 -8.75 -45.99 -8.44
CA ARG A 492 -10.14 -45.82 -8.87
C ARG A 492 -11.02 -45.15 -7.82
N LEU A 493 -10.70 -45.31 -6.54
CA LEU A 493 -11.40 -44.64 -5.45
C LEU A 493 -11.07 -43.15 -5.36
N PHE A 494 -9.92 -42.71 -5.88
CA PHE A 494 -9.41 -41.34 -5.68
C PHE A 494 -9.47 -40.45 -6.92
N ILE A 495 -9.56 -41.04 -8.11
CA ILE A 495 -9.39 -40.30 -9.38
C ILE A 495 -10.39 -39.14 -9.52
N VAL A 496 -11.66 -39.33 -9.12
CA VAL A 496 -12.70 -38.29 -9.22
C VAL A 496 -12.36 -37.14 -8.28
N SER A 497 -12.17 -37.42 -6.99
CA SER A 497 -11.84 -36.39 -5.99
C SER A 497 -10.58 -35.62 -6.35
N GLN A 498 -9.53 -36.31 -6.81
CA GLN A 498 -8.25 -35.67 -7.09
C GLN A 498 -8.31 -34.76 -8.32
N PHE A 499 -9.00 -35.16 -9.38
CA PHE A 499 -9.15 -34.28 -10.54
C PHE A 499 -10.11 -33.12 -10.27
N GLN A 500 -11.17 -33.32 -9.49
CA GLN A 500 -12.01 -32.22 -9.02
C GLN A 500 -11.19 -31.18 -8.21
N TRP A 501 -10.29 -31.65 -7.34
CA TRP A 501 -9.35 -30.77 -6.66
C TRP A 501 -8.45 -30.03 -7.64
N LEU A 502 -7.83 -30.72 -8.61
CA LEU A 502 -6.97 -30.07 -9.60
C LEU A 502 -7.72 -28.98 -10.38
N ILE A 503 -8.95 -29.25 -10.84
CA ILE A 503 -9.81 -28.28 -11.55
C ILE A 503 -10.13 -27.09 -10.64
N SER A 504 -10.54 -27.37 -9.40
CA SER A 504 -10.91 -26.34 -8.44
C SER A 504 -9.71 -25.47 -8.07
N LEU A 505 -8.54 -26.06 -7.88
CA LEU A 505 -7.32 -25.32 -7.56
C LEU A 505 -6.89 -24.40 -8.71
N CYS A 506 -6.97 -24.84 -9.97
CA CYS A 506 -6.74 -23.96 -11.13
C CYS A 506 -7.74 -22.80 -11.18
N THR A 507 -9.03 -23.10 -10.97
CA THR A 507 -10.10 -22.09 -11.00
C THR A 507 -9.90 -21.05 -9.90
N LEU A 508 -9.71 -21.51 -8.66
CA LEU A 508 -9.52 -20.66 -7.49
C LEU A 508 -8.21 -19.87 -7.56
N ALA A 509 -7.14 -20.44 -8.10
CA ALA A 509 -5.89 -19.71 -8.33
C ALA A 509 -6.09 -18.56 -9.32
N ASN A 510 -6.76 -18.82 -10.44
CA ASN A 510 -7.03 -17.80 -11.45
C ASN A 510 -7.89 -16.66 -10.91
N GLU A 511 -8.98 -16.99 -10.22
CA GLU A 511 -9.85 -15.99 -9.58
C GLU A 511 -9.11 -15.19 -8.51
N THR A 512 -8.33 -15.86 -7.65
CA THR A 512 -7.51 -15.21 -6.62
C THR A 512 -6.55 -14.21 -7.25
N LEU A 513 -5.87 -14.58 -8.32
CA LEU A 513 -4.93 -13.69 -8.99
C LEU A 513 -5.62 -12.54 -9.70
N PHE A 514 -6.76 -12.78 -10.33
CA PHE A 514 -7.54 -11.72 -10.97
C PHE A 514 -7.98 -10.67 -9.94
N ASP A 515 -8.54 -11.10 -8.81
CA ASP A 515 -8.99 -10.22 -7.73
C ASP A 515 -7.83 -9.45 -7.08
N GLU A 516 -6.73 -10.16 -6.76
CA GLU A 516 -5.54 -9.52 -6.17
C GLU A 516 -4.85 -8.57 -7.16
N LEU A 517 -4.90 -8.86 -8.46
CA LEU A 517 -4.33 -7.98 -9.48
C LEU A 517 -5.15 -6.69 -9.64
N ILE A 518 -6.49 -6.77 -9.62
CA ILE A 518 -7.36 -5.59 -9.58
C ILE A 518 -7.01 -4.73 -8.35
N ARG A 519 -6.86 -5.37 -7.19
CA ARG A 519 -6.47 -4.69 -5.94
C ARG A 519 -5.10 -4.05 -6.06
N PHE A 520 -4.10 -4.78 -6.53
CA PHE A 520 -2.74 -4.27 -6.74
C PHE A 520 -2.74 -3.06 -7.67
N TYR A 521 -3.48 -3.11 -8.79
CA TYR A 521 -3.57 -2.01 -9.73
C TYR A 521 -4.28 -0.77 -9.18
N SER A 522 -5.23 -0.95 -8.25
CA SER A 522 -5.90 0.16 -7.54
C SER A 522 -5.05 0.80 -6.44
N ASN A 523 -4.00 0.10 -5.95
CA ASN A 523 -3.07 0.69 -5.00
C ASN A 523 -2.25 1.79 -5.65
N THR A 524 -1.78 2.73 -4.84
CA THR A 524 -1.11 3.95 -5.32
C THR A 524 0.34 4.02 -4.88
N PHE A 525 1.22 4.38 -5.81
CA PHE A 525 2.56 4.85 -5.49
C PHE A 525 2.48 6.30 -5.00
N ILE A 526 3.04 6.53 -3.80
CA ILE A 526 2.95 7.82 -3.11
C ILE A 526 4.30 8.50 -3.14
N SER A 527 4.37 9.67 -3.79
CA SER A 527 5.56 10.51 -3.75
C SER A 527 5.22 11.98 -3.88
N LYS A 528 5.75 12.77 -2.94
CA LYS A 528 5.61 14.24 -2.95
C LYS A 528 6.46 14.91 -4.04
N HIS A 529 7.56 14.25 -4.40
CA HIS A 529 8.55 14.77 -5.34
C HIS A 529 8.80 13.74 -6.43
N LEU A 530 9.15 14.19 -7.63
CA LEU A 530 9.51 13.29 -8.72
C LEU A 530 10.73 12.46 -8.30
N GLN A 531 10.55 11.15 -8.25
CA GLN A 531 11.61 10.19 -7.90
C GLN A 531 12.54 9.96 -9.09
N SER A 532 13.81 9.65 -8.81
CA SER A 532 14.73 9.16 -9.84
C SER A 532 14.26 7.81 -10.39
N ARG A 533 14.65 7.49 -11.62
CA ARG A 533 14.37 6.19 -12.25
C ARG A 533 14.81 5.02 -11.36
N GLU A 534 16.02 5.09 -10.84
CA GLU A 534 16.57 4.06 -9.94
C GLU A 534 15.75 3.89 -8.66
N ASN A 535 15.42 4.98 -7.95
CA ASN A 535 14.63 4.90 -6.72
C ASN A 535 13.20 4.39 -6.98
N PHE A 536 12.60 4.85 -8.08
CA PHE A 536 11.28 4.40 -8.50
C PHE A 536 11.29 2.91 -8.82
N GLU A 537 12.20 2.44 -9.68
CA GLU A 537 12.31 1.04 -10.07
C GLU A 537 12.58 0.14 -8.86
N GLN A 538 13.44 0.57 -7.93
CA GLN A 538 13.69 -0.16 -6.68
C GLN A 538 12.42 -0.30 -5.83
N GLN A 539 11.70 0.79 -5.56
CA GLN A 539 10.48 0.77 -4.75
C GLN A 539 9.36 -0.04 -5.41
N VAL A 540 9.19 0.12 -6.73
CA VAL A 540 8.19 -0.61 -7.52
C VAL A 540 8.52 -2.10 -7.56
N ASN A 541 9.78 -2.48 -7.79
CA ASN A 541 10.20 -3.88 -7.80
C ASN A 541 9.99 -4.56 -6.44
N VAL A 542 10.29 -3.87 -5.33
CA VAL A 542 9.99 -4.40 -3.99
C VAL A 542 8.48 -4.63 -3.83
N THR A 543 7.65 -3.70 -4.30
CA THR A 543 6.19 -3.83 -4.23
C THR A 543 5.67 -5.00 -5.08
N ILE A 544 6.19 -5.18 -6.30
CA ILE A 544 5.84 -6.30 -7.18
C ILE A 544 6.27 -7.63 -6.57
N VAL A 545 7.49 -7.72 -6.03
CA VAL A 545 7.98 -8.93 -5.36
C VAL A 545 7.12 -9.27 -4.15
N GLN A 546 6.74 -8.26 -3.36
CA GLN A 546 5.85 -8.45 -2.22
C GLN A 546 4.50 -8.99 -2.67
N PHE A 547 3.90 -8.45 -3.74
CA PHE A 547 2.66 -8.96 -4.32
C PHE A 547 2.76 -10.43 -4.75
N ARG A 548 3.87 -10.81 -5.42
CA ARG A 548 4.12 -12.19 -5.86
C ARG A 548 4.27 -13.17 -4.70
N ILE A 549 4.78 -12.74 -3.55
CA ILE A 549 4.96 -13.59 -2.36
C ILE A 549 3.72 -13.62 -1.48
N SER A 550 3.06 -12.48 -1.27
CA SER A 550 1.92 -12.37 -0.34
C SER A 550 0.67 -13.06 -0.88
N THR A 551 0.48 -13.04 -2.20
CA THR A 551 -0.73 -13.56 -2.83
C THR A 551 -0.84 -15.08 -2.69
N PRO A 552 0.17 -15.89 -3.08
CA PRO A 552 0.14 -17.33 -2.84
C PRO A 552 0.09 -17.68 -1.35
N ARG A 553 0.87 -16.97 -0.51
CA ARG A 553 0.89 -17.24 0.94
C ARG A 553 -0.50 -17.07 1.58
N THR A 554 -1.25 -16.06 1.17
CA THR A 554 -2.60 -15.81 1.70
C THR A 554 -3.56 -16.93 1.30
N PHE A 555 -3.50 -17.37 0.04
CA PHE A 555 -4.26 -18.52 -0.45
C PHE A 555 -3.91 -19.81 0.30
N LEU A 556 -2.61 -20.12 0.43
CA LEU A 556 -2.14 -21.31 1.15
C LEU A 556 -2.61 -21.33 2.60
N ARG A 557 -2.62 -20.18 3.29
CA ARG A 557 -3.11 -20.10 4.67
C ARG A 557 -4.57 -20.53 4.78
N ILE A 558 -5.41 -20.16 3.81
CA ILE A 558 -6.83 -20.58 3.80
C ILE A 558 -6.91 -22.08 3.52
N LEU A 559 -6.14 -22.60 2.55
CA LEU A 559 -6.08 -24.02 2.24
C LEU A 559 -5.63 -24.86 3.45
N ASP A 560 -4.58 -24.43 4.16
CA ASP A 560 -4.05 -25.09 5.36
C ASP A 560 -5.03 -25.06 6.53
N THR A 561 -5.83 -24.00 6.65
CA THR A 561 -6.89 -23.92 7.66
C THR A 561 -7.92 -25.01 7.43
N ILE A 562 -8.36 -25.20 6.18
CA ILE A 562 -9.34 -26.24 5.81
C ILE A 562 -8.77 -27.64 6.08
N ARG A 563 -7.52 -27.89 5.69
CA ARG A 563 -6.81 -29.16 5.96
C ARG A 563 -6.74 -29.45 7.46
N SER A 564 -6.43 -28.43 8.26
CA SER A 564 -6.34 -28.53 9.72
C SER A 564 -7.70 -28.80 10.36
N ILE A 565 -8.78 -28.19 9.86
CA ILE A 565 -10.14 -28.46 10.33
C ILE A 565 -10.55 -29.90 10.04
N ALA A 566 -10.28 -30.40 8.82
CA ALA A 566 -10.61 -31.77 8.45
C ALA A 566 -9.93 -32.79 9.37
N GLN A 567 -8.62 -32.64 9.59
CA GLN A 567 -7.87 -33.53 10.47
C GLN A 567 -8.23 -33.35 11.94
N GLY A 568 -8.31 -32.11 12.43
CA GLY A 568 -8.57 -31.81 13.83
C GLY A 568 -9.94 -32.30 14.31
N ASN A 569 -10.91 -32.38 13.40
CA ASN A 569 -12.24 -32.94 13.67
C ASN A 569 -12.40 -34.39 13.20
N SER A 570 -11.34 -35.03 12.67
CA SER A 570 -11.37 -36.39 12.13
C SER A 570 -12.53 -36.65 11.16
N ILE A 571 -12.80 -35.68 10.28
CA ILE A 571 -13.94 -35.76 9.35
C ILE A 571 -13.73 -36.96 8.42
N VAL A 572 -14.63 -37.95 8.46
CA VAL A 572 -14.50 -39.17 7.64
C VAL A 572 -14.66 -38.84 6.15
N SER A 573 -13.76 -39.33 5.30
CA SER A 573 -13.89 -39.20 3.85
C SER A 573 -14.91 -40.21 3.31
N SER A 574 -15.60 -39.86 2.22
CA SER A 574 -16.58 -40.75 1.57
C SER A 574 -15.96 -42.07 1.10
N THR A 575 -14.69 -42.07 0.71
CA THR A 575 -13.93 -43.27 0.33
C THR A 575 -13.45 -44.07 1.55
N MET A 576 -13.77 -43.64 2.77
CA MET A 576 -13.29 -44.21 4.04
C MET A 576 -11.76 -44.36 4.06
N SER A 577 -11.05 -43.44 3.38
CA SER A 577 -9.60 -43.50 3.20
C SER A 577 -8.84 -43.09 4.47
N ASN A 578 -9.44 -42.27 5.35
CA ASN A 578 -8.87 -41.91 6.64
C ASN A 578 -9.36 -42.81 7.78
N TRP A 579 -10.65 -43.09 7.81
CA TRP A 579 -11.31 -43.92 8.82
C TRP A 579 -12.27 -44.88 8.12
N TYR A 580 -12.35 -46.10 8.62
CA TYR A 580 -13.31 -47.08 8.14
C TYR A 580 -14.09 -47.67 9.31
N PHE A 581 -15.30 -48.13 9.01
CA PHE A 581 -16.18 -48.73 10.00
C PHE A 581 -16.22 -50.25 9.86
N PHE A 582 -16.43 -50.95 10.96
CA PHE A 582 -16.58 -52.40 11.00
C PHE A 582 -17.42 -52.82 12.21
N ALA A 583 -18.11 -53.97 12.11
CA ALA A 583 -18.72 -54.63 13.26
C ALA A 583 -17.82 -55.76 13.78
N LEU A 584 -17.78 -55.95 15.10
CA LEU A 584 -16.97 -57.00 15.73
C LEU A 584 -17.62 -58.38 15.54
N ASN A 585 -18.94 -58.45 15.70
CA ASN A 585 -19.72 -59.65 15.52
C ASN A 585 -20.75 -59.43 14.43
N ARG A 586 -20.41 -59.86 13.21
CA ARG A 586 -21.28 -59.67 12.06
C ARG A 586 -22.62 -60.39 12.19
N ASN A 587 -22.71 -61.43 13.02
CA ASN A 587 -23.85 -62.35 13.11
C ASN A 587 -24.90 -61.94 14.16
N VAL A 588 -24.70 -60.82 14.87
CA VAL A 588 -25.64 -60.34 15.88
C VAL A 588 -26.27 -59.05 15.41
N GLU A 589 -27.59 -59.10 15.23
CA GLU A 589 -28.40 -57.92 14.96
C GLU A 589 -28.32 -56.96 16.17
N GLY A 590 -27.98 -55.69 15.92
CA GLY A 590 -27.78 -54.68 16.96
C GLY A 590 -26.36 -54.58 17.55
N ASP A 591 -25.35 -55.24 16.96
CA ASP A 591 -23.96 -55.03 17.37
C ASP A 591 -23.48 -53.58 17.10
N SER A 592 -22.54 -53.11 17.93
CA SER A 592 -21.99 -51.76 17.81
C SER A 592 -21.09 -51.62 16.59
N LEU A 593 -21.24 -50.51 15.86
CA LEU A 593 -20.32 -50.10 14.80
C LEU A 593 -19.06 -49.46 15.41
N TRP A 594 -17.91 -50.03 15.09
CA TRP A 594 -16.61 -49.52 15.51
C TRP A 594 -15.92 -48.82 14.35
N SER A 595 -15.13 -47.78 14.66
CA SER A 595 -14.30 -47.08 13.68
C SER A 595 -12.83 -47.32 13.95
N GLN A 596 -12.03 -47.50 12.90
CA GLN A 596 -10.57 -47.54 13.00
C GLN A 596 -9.94 -46.65 11.93
N SER A 597 -8.83 -45.99 12.29
CA SER A 597 -8.05 -45.20 11.35
C SER A 597 -7.29 -46.09 10.37
N ARG A 598 -7.16 -45.65 9.11
CA ARG A 598 -6.30 -46.31 8.13
C ARG A 598 -4.82 -46.01 8.36
N PHE A 599 -3.99 -46.87 7.77
CA PHE A 599 -2.54 -46.76 7.78
C PHE A 599 -2.01 -46.79 6.34
N TYR A 600 -1.03 -45.92 6.09
CA TYR A 600 -0.32 -45.81 4.81
C TYR A 600 1.20 -45.84 5.04
N GLY A 601 1.96 -45.83 3.95
CA GLY A 601 3.42 -45.91 3.96
C GLY A 601 3.94 -47.35 3.97
N GLU A 602 5.26 -47.49 3.91
CA GLU A 602 5.93 -48.78 3.97
C GLU A 602 5.66 -49.44 5.34
N ASN A 603 5.19 -50.69 5.31
CA ASN A 603 4.80 -51.45 6.50
C ASN A 603 3.68 -50.80 7.35
N ASN A 604 2.80 -49.98 6.76
CA ASN A 604 1.68 -49.34 7.46
C ASN A 604 2.13 -48.49 8.67
N ASN A 605 3.29 -47.82 8.56
CA ASN A 605 3.90 -47.07 9.66
C ASN A 605 3.26 -45.69 9.92
N CYS A 606 2.39 -45.19 9.06
CA CYS A 606 1.78 -43.87 9.16
C CYS A 606 0.27 -43.98 9.37
N SER A 607 -0.23 -43.54 10.54
CA SER A 607 -1.65 -43.60 10.92
C SER A 607 -2.39 -42.30 10.59
N CYS A 608 -3.56 -42.42 9.98
CA CYS A 608 -4.44 -41.26 9.73
C CYS A 608 -5.01 -40.62 11.00
N ALA A 609 -5.02 -41.33 12.13
CA ALA A 609 -5.45 -40.75 13.40
C ALA A 609 -4.47 -39.67 13.90
N THR A 610 -3.17 -39.83 13.60
CA THR A 610 -2.13 -38.94 14.11
C THR A 610 -1.54 -38.02 13.05
N ASN A 611 -1.65 -38.39 11.76
CA ASN A 611 -1.09 -37.60 10.66
C ASN A 611 -1.97 -37.67 9.40
N ALA A 612 -2.51 -36.53 8.97
CA ALA A 612 -3.31 -36.43 7.74
C ALA A 612 -2.50 -36.66 6.46
N MET A 613 -1.17 -36.46 6.51
CA MET A 613 -0.28 -36.53 5.35
C MET A 613 0.15 -37.96 5.01
N CYS A 614 -0.40 -38.99 5.67
CA CYS A 614 -0.04 -40.37 5.34
C CYS A 614 -0.51 -40.74 3.93
N THR A 615 0.42 -41.19 3.09
CA THR A 615 0.16 -41.55 1.69
C THR A 615 0.94 -42.79 1.24
N SER A 616 0.40 -43.50 0.26
CA SER A 616 1.04 -44.59 -0.47
C SER A 616 0.97 -44.34 -1.98
N GLN A 617 1.76 -45.07 -2.77
CA GLN A 617 1.65 -45.02 -4.23
C GLN A 617 0.26 -45.49 -4.67
N ALA A 618 -0.34 -44.76 -5.62
CA ALA A 618 -1.59 -45.16 -6.21
C ALA A 618 -1.39 -46.41 -7.07
N THR A 619 -2.27 -47.39 -6.94
CA THR A 619 -2.19 -48.64 -7.72
C THR A 619 -3.50 -48.91 -8.44
N ILE A 620 -3.45 -49.62 -9.57
CA ILE A 620 -4.66 -50.18 -10.19
C ILE A 620 -4.34 -51.61 -10.59
N ASN A 621 -5.15 -52.55 -10.11
CA ASN A 621 -4.91 -53.99 -10.27
C ASN A 621 -3.45 -54.39 -9.91
N GLY A 622 -2.89 -53.76 -8.86
CA GLY A 622 -1.51 -53.99 -8.40
C GLY A 622 -0.41 -53.26 -9.18
N SER A 623 -0.73 -52.59 -10.30
CA SER A 623 0.24 -51.79 -11.07
C SER A 623 0.26 -50.34 -10.56
N ILE A 624 1.45 -49.76 -10.38
CA ILE A 624 1.62 -48.38 -9.91
C ILE A 624 1.14 -47.40 -10.99
N VAL A 625 0.40 -46.37 -10.59
CA VAL A 625 0.07 -45.20 -11.42
C VAL A 625 1.16 -44.15 -11.24
N PRO A 626 2.04 -43.89 -12.22
CA PRO A 626 3.17 -42.99 -12.07
C PRO A 626 2.77 -41.59 -11.61
N GLY A 627 3.44 -41.10 -10.57
CA GLY A 627 3.24 -39.77 -10.00
C GLY A 627 2.07 -39.63 -9.04
N PHE A 628 1.01 -40.43 -9.18
CA PHE A 628 -0.17 -40.32 -8.31
C PHE A 628 -0.01 -41.10 -6.99
N ARG A 629 -0.57 -40.53 -5.93
CA ARG A 629 -0.60 -41.09 -4.57
C ARG A 629 -2.03 -41.15 -4.06
N VAL A 630 -2.25 -42.01 -3.08
CA VAL A 630 -3.50 -42.20 -2.33
C VAL A 630 -3.18 -42.09 -0.83
N GLY A 631 -4.13 -41.73 0.01
CA GLY A 631 -3.83 -41.42 1.41
C GLY A 631 -5.06 -41.09 2.23
N CYS A 632 -4.84 -40.61 3.47
CA CYS A 632 -5.92 -40.32 4.42
C CYS A 632 -7.00 -39.44 3.79
N TYR A 633 -6.60 -38.37 3.11
CA TYR A 633 -7.50 -37.50 2.36
C TYR A 633 -7.05 -37.38 0.91
N ALA A 634 -8.00 -37.27 -0.01
CA ALA A 634 -7.71 -37.11 -1.44
C ALA A 634 -6.85 -35.87 -1.73
N LEU A 635 -7.10 -34.75 -1.03
CA LEU A 635 -6.30 -33.53 -1.14
C LEU A 635 -4.86 -33.74 -0.67
N GLU A 636 -4.64 -34.35 0.50
CA GLU A 636 -3.30 -34.60 1.04
C GLU A 636 -2.47 -35.50 0.12
N ALA A 637 -3.12 -36.54 -0.41
CA ALA A 637 -2.53 -37.45 -1.38
C ALA A 637 -2.20 -36.74 -2.70
N LEU A 638 -3.11 -35.89 -3.20
CA LEU A 638 -2.89 -35.11 -4.41
C LEU A 638 -1.72 -34.13 -4.25
N LEU A 639 -1.65 -33.39 -3.14
CA LEU A 639 -0.59 -32.41 -2.89
C LEU A 639 0.81 -33.06 -2.92
N GLN A 640 0.91 -34.31 -2.46
CA GLN A 640 2.14 -35.11 -2.52
C GLN A 640 2.35 -35.84 -3.86
N SER A 641 1.33 -35.87 -4.72
CA SER A 641 1.42 -36.45 -6.06
C SER A 641 2.18 -35.53 -7.01
N THR A 642 2.75 -36.11 -8.05
CA THR A 642 3.16 -35.40 -9.27
C THR A 642 2.16 -35.70 -10.38
N LEU A 643 2.15 -34.88 -11.43
CA LEU A 643 1.28 -35.10 -12.59
C LEU A 643 1.95 -35.97 -13.67
N GLN A 644 2.97 -36.76 -13.31
CA GLN A 644 3.83 -37.49 -14.25
C GLN A 644 3.04 -38.35 -15.25
N CYS A 645 1.99 -39.06 -14.81
CA CYS A 645 1.14 -39.84 -15.71
C CYS A 645 0.53 -39.01 -16.84
N LEU A 646 0.21 -37.73 -16.61
CA LEU A 646 -0.43 -36.84 -17.58
C LEU A 646 0.52 -36.34 -18.68
N TYR A 647 1.82 -36.57 -18.53
CA TYR A 647 2.82 -36.30 -19.57
C TYR A 647 3.11 -37.54 -20.43
N ASN A 648 2.53 -38.70 -20.10
CA ASN A 648 2.78 -39.96 -20.80
C ASN A 648 1.47 -40.51 -21.38
N ILE A 649 1.37 -40.49 -22.72
CA ILE A 649 0.17 -40.97 -23.42
C ILE A 649 -0.15 -42.45 -23.13
N THR A 650 0.85 -43.29 -22.86
CA THR A 650 0.63 -44.68 -22.47
C THR A 650 -0.08 -44.77 -21.12
N CYS A 651 0.31 -43.94 -20.15
CA CYS A 651 -0.35 -43.89 -18.84
C CYS A 651 -1.78 -43.34 -18.95
N ILE A 652 -1.98 -42.28 -19.72
CA ILE A 652 -3.31 -41.74 -20.04
C ILE A 652 -4.19 -42.81 -20.69
N ASN A 653 -3.64 -43.61 -21.61
CA ASN A 653 -4.36 -44.69 -22.27
C ASN A 653 -4.74 -45.82 -21.32
N VAL A 654 -3.91 -46.13 -20.31
CA VAL A 654 -4.28 -47.06 -19.23
C VAL A 654 -5.50 -46.53 -18.49
N LEU A 655 -5.45 -45.28 -18.01
CA LEU A 655 -6.60 -44.60 -17.39
C LEU A 655 -7.83 -44.67 -18.30
N LYS A 656 -7.66 -44.39 -19.59
CA LYS A 656 -8.74 -44.39 -20.58
C LYS A 656 -9.40 -45.74 -20.80
N ASN A 657 -8.60 -46.80 -20.92
CA ASN A 657 -9.11 -48.14 -21.20
C ASN A 657 -9.87 -48.72 -20.01
N MET A 658 -9.51 -48.35 -18.78
CA MET A 658 -10.19 -48.87 -17.59
C MET A 658 -11.59 -48.30 -17.38
N TYR A 659 -11.84 -47.09 -17.85
CA TYR A 659 -13.14 -46.41 -17.71
C TYR A 659 -13.92 -46.33 -19.02
N TYR A 660 -13.46 -47.01 -20.08
CA TYR A 660 -14.10 -47.06 -21.38
C TYR A 660 -14.47 -45.67 -21.96
N PHE A 661 -13.54 -44.70 -21.95
CA PHE A 661 -13.78 -43.39 -22.59
C PHE A 661 -13.81 -43.55 -24.12
N SER A 662 -14.92 -43.98 -24.70
CA SER A 662 -14.98 -44.31 -26.13
C SER A 662 -14.78 -43.09 -27.04
N ASN A 663 -15.04 -41.87 -26.56
CA ASN A 663 -15.16 -40.68 -27.41
C ASN A 663 -14.25 -39.48 -27.05
N ILE A 664 -13.34 -39.60 -26.07
CA ILE A 664 -12.50 -38.46 -25.63
C ILE A 664 -11.03 -38.72 -25.93
N THR A 665 -10.38 -37.75 -26.58
CA THR A 665 -8.93 -37.74 -26.81
C THR A 665 -8.28 -36.76 -25.85
N PHE A 666 -7.41 -37.25 -24.99
CA PHE A 666 -6.59 -36.41 -24.11
C PHE A 666 -5.21 -36.21 -24.73
N ARG A 667 -4.79 -34.96 -24.90
CA ARG A 667 -3.39 -34.66 -25.21
C ARG A 667 -2.56 -34.77 -23.94
N SER A 668 -1.39 -35.40 -24.06
CA SER A 668 -0.40 -35.38 -22.99
C SER A 668 0.14 -33.97 -22.79
N LEU A 669 0.44 -33.61 -21.54
CA LEU A 669 1.11 -32.37 -21.19
C LEU A 669 2.54 -32.36 -21.77
N ASP A 670 3.06 -31.17 -22.07
CA ASP A 670 4.39 -31.00 -22.67
C ASP A 670 5.46 -30.81 -21.57
N PRO A 671 6.42 -31.75 -21.43
CA PRO A 671 7.48 -31.65 -20.42
C PRO A 671 8.46 -30.49 -20.67
N LEU A 672 8.47 -29.90 -21.86
CA LEU A 672 9.29 -28.72 -22.18
C LEU A 672 8.72 -27.43 -21.58
N VAL A 673 7.40 -27.38 -21.39
CA VAL A 673 6.72 -26.21 -20.81
C VAL A 673 6.69 -26.28 -19.29
N SER A 674 6.51 -27.48 -18.72
CA SER A 674 6.48 -27.69 -17.28
C SER A 674 7.01 -29.07 -16.90
N SER A 675 7.73 -29.14 -15.78
CA SER A 675 8.38 -30.39 -15.35
C SER A 675 7.39 -31.42 -14.81
N PRO A 676 7.44 -32.70 -15.25
CA PRO A 676 6.57 -33.77 -14.77
C PRO A 676 6.86 -34.23 -13.33
N ASN A 677 8.02 -33.86 -12.78
CA ASN A 677 8.50 -34.31 -11.47
C ASN A 677 8.19 -33.33 -10.34
N VAL A 678 7.46 -32.24 -10.63
CA VAL A 678 7.03 -31.26 -9.63
C VAL A 678 5.76 -31.77 -8.96
N THR A 679 5.72 -31.69 -7.62
CA THR A 679 4.54 -32.05 -6.85
C THR A 679 3.43 -31.02 -7.01
N VAL A 680 2.17 -31.44 -6.88
CA VAL A 680 1.04 -30.51 -6.91
C VAL A 680 1.16 -29.47 -5.80
N GLN A 681 1.67 -29.82 -4.61
CA GLN A 681 1.97 -28.84 -3.56
C GLN A 681 2.88 -27.71 -4.06
N THR A 682 3.95 -28.03 -4.78
CA THR A 682 4.88 -27.02 -5.31
C THR A 682 4.20 -26.13 -6.36
N LEU A 683 3.34 -26.71 -7.21
CA LEU A 683 2.55 -25.92 -8.16
C LEU A 683 1.59 -24.97 -7.42
N ILE A 684 0.92 -25.45 -6.38
CA ILE A 684 -0.02 -24.65 -5.57
C ILE A 684 0.68 -23.58 -4.74
N ASN A 685 1.91 -23.84 -4.29
CA ASN A 685 2.71 -22.84 -3.58
C ASN A 685 2.95 -21.59 -4.43
N GLU A 686 2.90 -21.72 -5.76
CA GLU A 686 3.02 -20.65 -6.74
C GLU A 686 1.68 -20.36 -7.45
N LEU A 687 0.52 -20.75 -6.87
CA LEU A 687 -0.82 -20.56 -7.47
C LEU A 687 -0.97 -21.12 -8.89
N MET A 688 -0.36 -22.28 -9.15
CA MET A 688 -0.30 -22.90 -10.48
C MET A 688 0.38 -22.02 -11.54
N ILE A 689 1.15 -21.00 -11.16
CA ILE A 689 1.86 -20.12 -12.10
C ILE A 689 3.22 -20.75 -12.43
N VAL A 690 3.56 -20.76 -13.72
CA VAL A 690 4.89 -21.16 -14.20
C VAL A 690 5.77 -19.93 -14.39
N GLN A 691 5.21 -18.84 -14.91
CA GLN A 691 5.97 -17.64 -15.22
C GLN A 691 5.18 -16.35 -14.98
N TRP A 692 5.90 -15.34 -14.49
CA TRP A 692 5.42 -13.95 -14.35
C TRP A 692 6.12 -13.05 -15.38
N GLU A 693 5.34 -12.38 -16.21
CA GLU A 693 5.81 -11.31 -17.09
C GLU A 693 5.46 -9.97 -16.46
N THR A 694 6.42 -9.06 -16.27
CA THR A 694 6.16 -7.74 -15.69
C THR A 694 6.87 -6.64 -16.46
N ASN A 695 6.11 -5.60 -16.78
CA ASN A 695 6.58 -4.41 -17.46
C ASN A 695 6.27 -3.19 -16.60
N VAL A 696 7.32 -2.41 -16.30
CA VAL A 696 7.24 -1.17 -15.51
C VAL A 696 7.66 -0.01 -16.42
N ASN A 697 6.79 0.98 -16.58
CA ASN A 697 6.99 2.11 -17.47
C ASN A 697 7.24 3.40 -16.69
N TYR A 698 8.52 3.76 -16.53
CA TYR A 698 8.92 5.00 -15.85
C TYR A 698 8.41 6.26 -16.54
N ASP A 699 8.30 6.25 -17.87
CA ASP A 699 7.88 7.43 -18.63
C ASP A 699 6.40 7.76 -18.35
N GLN A 700 5.55 6.73 -18.21
CA GLN A 700 4.16 6.90 -17.78
C GLN A 700 4.06 7.41 -16.34
N TYR A 701 4.93 6.96 -15.45
CA TYR A 701 5.02 7.50 -14.09
C TYR A 701 5.42 8.99 -14.10
N TYR A 702 6.44 9.36 -14.89
CA TYR A 702 6.89 10.75 -15.05
C TYR A 702 5.74 11.65 -15.52
N LEU A 703 5.01 11.22 -16.55
CA LEU A 703 3.85 11.93 -17.07
C LEU A 703 2.72 12.03 -16.02
N SER A 704 2.49 10.98 -15.24
CA SER A 704 1.44 10.94 -14.22
C SER A 704 1.73 11.83 -13.01
N CYS A 705 3.01 11.99 -12.63
CA CYS A 705 3.45 12.94 -11.59
C CYS A 705 3.23 14.40 -12.01
N ALA A 706 3.33 14.70 -13.33
CA ALA A 706 3.00 15.99 -13.93
C ALA A 706 3.62 17.21 -13.21
N SER A 707 4.95 17.19 -12.98
CA SER A 707 5.64 18.29 -12.30
C SER A 707 5.62 19.59 -13.12
N LEU A 708 4.94 20.63 -12.61
CA LEU A 708 4.85 21.95 -13.28
C LEU A 708 6.14 22.78 -13.17
N GLN A 709 6.89 22.63 -12.08
CA GLN A 709 8.13 23.37 -11.86
C GLN A 709 9.12 22.54 -11.06
N CYS A 710 10.40 22.59 -11.43
CA CYS A 710 11.50 22.08 -10.64
C CYS A 710 12.37 23.24 -10.16
N ASN A 711 12.93 23.14 -8.97
CA ASN A 711 13.99 24.04 -8.54
C ASN A 711 15.23 23.28 -8.10
N TYR A 712 16.38 23.91 -8.26
CA TYR A 712 17.64 23.43 -7.70
C TYR A 712 18.51 24.62 -7.32
N SER A 713 19.41 24.44 -6.35
CA SER A 713 20.29 25.51 -5.90
C SER A 713 21.72 25.28 -6.37
N ILE A 714 22.36 26.35 -6.84
CA ILE A 714 23.79 26.37 -7.12
C ILE A 714 24.49 27.26 -6.10
N HIS A 715 25.59 26.77 -5.56
CA HIS A 715 26.50 27.55 -4.73
C HIS A 715 27.58 28.16 -5.60
N GLU A 716 27.51 29.47 -5.85
CA GLU A 716 28.52 30.20 -6.62
C GLU A 716 29.11 31.37 -5.83
N ARG A 717 30.34 31.74 -6.17
CA ARG A 717 30.99 32.91 -5.61
C ARG A 717 30.34 34.17 -6.17
N VAL A 718 30.26 35.20 -5.33
CA VAL A 718 29.69 36.50 -5.68
C VAL A 718 30.39 37.08 -6.91
N SER A 719 29.62 37.60 -7.87
CA SER A 719 30.17 38.20 -9.09
C SER A 719 30.96 39.47 -8.80
N LEU A 720 31.98 39.75 -9.60
CA LEU A 720 32.80 40.96 -9.47
C LEU A 720 31.95 42.24 -9.52
N MET A 721 30.88 42.24 -10.32
CA MET A 721 29.98 43.38 -10.44
C MET A 721 29.15 43.63 -9.17
N TYR A 722 28.72 42.57 -8.48
CA TYR A 722 28.06 42.69 -7.18
C TYR A 722 29.01 43.24 -6.11
N ILE A 723 30.28 42.79 -6.11
CA ILE A 723 31.31 43.31 -5.19
C ILE A 723 31.51 44.81 -5.40
N VAL A 724 31.70 45.24 -6.65
CA VAL A 724 31.91 46.65 -7.01
C VAL A 724 30.71 47.51 -6.64
N THR A 725 29.49 47.07 -6.96
CA THR A 725 28.26 47.83 -6.67
C THR A 725 27.98 47.94 -5.17
N THR A 726 28.23 46.88 -4.40
CA THR A 726 28.10 46.89 -2.93
C THR A 726 29.09 47.86 -2.28
N ILE A 727 30.34 47.87 -2.74
CA ILE A 727 31.37 48.81 -2.25
C ILE A 727 30.97 50.25 -2.57
N ILE A 728 30.53 50.55 -3.79
CA ILE A 728 30.10 51.90 -4.19
C ILE A 728 28.89 52.35 -3.36
N GLY A 729 27.91 51.47 -3.13
CA GLY A 729 26.72 51.77 -2.34
C GLY A 729 27.02 52.06 -0.86
N LEU A 730 27.96 51.33 -0.26
CA LEU A 730 28.36 51.52 1.14
C LEU A 730 29.38 52.64 1.34
N PHE A 731 30.17 52.98 0.31
CA PHE A 731 31.17 54.04 0.38
C PHE A 731 30.55 55.40 0.73
N GLY A 732 29.35 55.67 0.22
CA GLY A 732 28.59 56.89 0.55
C GLY A 732 28.28 57.04 2.04
N GLY A 733 27.68 56.01 2.65
CA GLY A 733 27.37 56.02 4.08
C GLY A 733 28.64 56.02 4.95
N LEU A 734 29.64 55.22 4.56
CA LEU A 734 30.90 55.09 5.29
C LEU A 734 31.66 56.43 5.38
N THR A 735 31.71 57.19 4.28
CA THR A 735 32.39 58.50 4.27
C THR A 735 31.68 59.54 5.15
N VAL A 736 30.35 59.56 5.17
CA VAL A 736 29.57 60.48 6.03
C VAL A 736 29.75 60.13 7.51
N VAL A 737 29.61 58.84 7.86
CA VAL A 737 29.79 58.37 9.24
C VAL A 737 31.22 58.64 9.73
N LEU A 738 32.24 58.31 8.93
CA LEU A 738 33.63 58.58 9.31
C LEU A 738 33.91 60.07 9.49
N LYS A 739 33.30 60.96 8.69
CA LYS A 739 33.44 62.42 8.90
C LYS A 739 32.86 62.91 10.22
N ILE A 740 31.85 62.23 10.76
CA ILE A 740 31.24 62.58 12.05
C ILE A 740 32.05 61.97 13.21
N PHE A 741 32.45 60.70 13.08
CA PHE A 741 33.10 59.96 14.16
C PHE A 741 34.60 60.21 14.29
N VAL A 742 35.33 60.51 13.20
CA VAL A 742 36.78 60.73 13.26
C VAL A 742 37.17 61.94 14.12
N PRO A 743 36.48 63.10 14.06
CA PRO A 743 36.76 64.22 14.98
C PRO A 743 36.55 63.84 16.45
N ILE A 744 35.56 62.99 16.74
CA ILE A 744 35.25 62.53 18.09
C ILE A 744 36.34 61.56 18.58
N LEU A 745 36.69 60.57 17.75
CA LEU A 745 37.78 59.62 18.02
C LEU A 745 39.12 60.33 18.19
N ALA A 746 39.42 61.32 17.35
CA ALA A 746 40.63 62.11 17.46
C ALA A 746 40.68 62.92 18.76
N LYS A 747 39.56 63.50 19.21
CA LYS A 747 39.46 64.14 20.54
C LYS A 747 39.72 63.14 21.67
N ILE A 748 39.17 61.93 21.59
CA ILE A 748 39.37 60.87 22.59
C ILE A 748 40.84 60.41 22.61
N VAL A 749 41.42 60.10 21.45
CA VAL A 749 42.83 59.69 21.30
C VAL A 749 43.77 60.77 21.82
N ARG A 750 43.47 62.06 21.59
CA ARG A 750 44.24 63.18 22.15
C ARG A 750 44.12 63.25 23.67
N LYS A 751 42.93 63.08 24.24
CA LYS A 751 42.72 63.05 25.70
C LYS A 751 43.55 61.94 26.35
N ILE A 752 43.59 60.76 25.72
CA ILE A 752 44.42 59.62 26.13
C ILE A 752 45.92 59.92 25.98
N ARG A 753 46.35 60.56 24.88
CA ARG A 753 47.76 60.93 24.65
C ARG A 753 48.27 62.00 25.62
N ILE A 754 47.42 62.96 25.98
CA ILE A 754 47.73 64.00 26.97
C ILE A 754 47.85 63.37 28.36
N TYR A 755 46.93 62.48 28.72
CA TYR A 755 47.01 61.70 29.97
C TYR A 755 48.31 60.86 30.05
N HIS A 756 48.68 60.14 28.99
CA HIS A 756 49.94 59.39 28.96
C HIS A 756 51.20 60.27 28.94
N ARG A 757 51.16 61.46 28.32
CA ARG A 757 52.28 62.41 28.38
C ARG A 757 52.45 62.96 29.80
N GLN A 758 51.36 63.33 30.47
CA GLN A 758 51.41 63.78 31.87
C GLN A 758 51.99 62.69 32.79
N GLN A 759 51.59 61.43 32.63
CA GLN A 759 52.20 60.34 33.39
C GLN A 759 53.69 60.12 33.07
N ARG A 760 54.12 60.27 31.81
CA ARG A 760 55.55 60.18 31.46
C ARG A 760 56.36 61.34 32.02
N THR A 761 55.83 62.56 32.05
CA THR A 761 56.51 63.73 32.61
C THR A 761 56.68 63.60 34.13
N VAL A 762 55.67 63.08 34.83
CA VAL A 762 55.74 62.74 36.26
C VAL A 762 56.79 61.65 36.52
N MET A 763 56.83 60.58 35.72
CA MET A 763 57.86 59.52 35.83
C MET A 763 59.28 60.02 35.54
N THR A 764 59.46 61.00 34.65
CA THR A 764 60.77 61.62 34.39
C THR A 764 61.18 62.60 35.48
N MET A 765 60.24 63.32 36.11
CA MET A 765 60.54 64.20 37.24
C MET A 765 60.94 63.40 38.48
N THR A 766 60.24 62.31 38.81
CA THR A 766 60.66 61.41 39.91
C THR A 766 62.03 60.78 39.66
N ARG A 767 62.37 60.46 38.40
CA ARG A 767 63.71 59.96 38.05
C ARG A 767 64.81 61.02 38.19
N ILE A 768 64.50 62.29 37.93
CA ILE A 768 65.45 63.41 38.07
C ILE A 768 65.64 63.75 39.56
N GLU A 769 64.58 63.67 40.37
CA GLU A 769 64.67 63.81 41.84
C GLU A 769 65.48 62.67 42.48
N GLU A 770 65.28 61.41 42.06
CA GLU A 770 66.12 60.28 42.51
C GLU A 770 67.59 60.44 42.09
N GLN A 771 67.88 61.00 40.91
CA GLN A 771 69.25 61.28 40.47
C GLN A 771 69.89 62.47 41.21
N GLN A 772 69.12 63.48 41.59
CA GLN A 772 69.63 64.61 42.39
C GLN A 772 69.86 64.23 43.86
N GLN A 773 69.11 63.26 44.40
CA GLN A 773 69.30 62.78 45.77
C GLN A 773 70.48 61.80 45.89
N ASN A 774 70.79 61.03 44.84
CA ASN A 774 71.99 60.18 44.79
C ASN A 774 73.32 60.93 44.53
N ASN A 775 73.28 62.14 43.98
CA ASN A 775 74.50 62.95 43.78
C ASN A 775 74.88 63.81 45.00
N ASN A 776 74.05 63.85 46.04
CA ASN A 776 74.26 64.64 47.26
C ASN A 776 74.53 63.78 48.51
N ASN A 777 74.89 62.50 48.35
CA ASN A 777 75.36 61.61 49.43
C ASN A 777 76.72 60.98 49.06
#